data_AF-J9YY49-F1
#
_entry.id   AF-J9YY49-F1
#
_cell.length_a   1.000
_cell.length_b   1.000
_cell.length_c   1.000
_cell.angle_alpha   90.00
_cell.angle_beta   90.00
_cell.angle_gamma   90.00
#
_symmetry.space_group_name_H-M   'P 1'
#
loop_
_entity.id
_entity.type
_entity.pdbx_description
1 polymer ?
#
loop_
_entity_poly.entity_id
_entity_poly.type
_entity_poly.pdbx_seq_one_letter_code
_entity_poly.pdbx_strand_id
1 'polypeptide(L)'
;MENKLKLITIIQARYNSKRFPGKILKKYKNFTYLEILINRLKKSKHIKKIIVATTNHSSDDSVKLICDKMKIECYRGSEDDVVDRYFQAAKFFKSKNIVRITADCPLIDFSVVDQVITKFFDENVDYSSNTMPPTYPDGLDVEVFTFKSLFLAWKASRKNKNLREHVTTHIRKNPSLKKTNLEYVSDYSFLRLTLDDPNDLNVIRNVLNQFDDIYNFKILEIVKLYKKKQKLFDLNINTRRNEGIDMSIGQKTWKRAKNIIPGGTMLFSKNPDLFLPNKWPAYFKKSKGFKIWDLDGNCLNDLSFMGVGTNILGYANSSINNKVLQTVKNGTMTTLNSIEEIQLAEKLVEMHPWSNMVRFTRTGGEANSVAIRIARAASGKDKVAICGYHGWHDWYLSSNIKNPNNLNSHLMHKVPVSGIPKILKNTAIPFDYNNFNQLENIVKKHNIGVIKMEVRRDVEPKNNFLKKIRKLANEKKIVLIFDECTSGFRQTYGGLHKYYKVYPDIAIFGKALGNGYAINAIVGKREVMEYCNSSFISSTFWTERVGPTAALETLEIMHKTKSWKIITKLGKKIKEKWSKISKNNGLEIEIKNLDAIPLFNFKSKNNIAYKNYISQEMLKKNFLASNVIYCSVAHDKKVMKDYFDILNDLFFNISKFENDKIDPKNFLENPISISGLRERKY
;
A
#
# COMPACT_ATOMS: atom_id res chain seq x y z
N MET A 1 15.43 -25.63 -48.79
CA MET A 1 14.37 -26.34 -48.03
C MET A 1 14.86 -26.93 -46.70
N GLU A 2 16.09 -27.46 -46.63
CA GLU A 2 16.63 -28.14 -45.43
C GLU A 2 16.68 -27.29 -44.14
N ASN A 3 16.94 -25.98 -44.24
CA ASN A 3 16.94 -25.07 -43.07
C ASN A 3 15.53 -24.77 -42.52
N LYS A 4 14.46 -24.89 -43.34
CA LYS A 4 13.06 -24.73 -42.89
C LYS A 4 12.60 -25.95 -42.07
N LEU A 5 13.18 -27.13 -42.30
CA LEU A 5 12.86 -28.38 -41.58
C LEU A 5 13.41 -28.41 -40.13
N LYS A 6 14.31 -27.50 -39.75
CA LYS A 6 14.90 -27.41 -38.39
C LYS A 6 14.40 -26.18 -37.60
N LEU A 7 13.21 -25.68 -37.94
CA LEU A 7 12.49 -24.63 -37.22
C LEU A 7 11.63 -25.24 -36.11
N ILE A 8 11.75 -24.73 -34.89
CA ILE A 8 10.87 -25.07 -33.77
C ILE A 8 10.18 -23.83 -33.22
N THR A 9 9.00 -23.99 -32.64
CA THR A 9 8.32 -22.93 -31.88
C THR A 9 8.45 -23.21 -30.40
N ILE A 10 9.05 -22.28 -29.67
CA ILE A 10 9.15 -22.34 -28.21
C ILE A 10 8.16 -21.35 -27.62
N ILE A 11 7.23 -21.87 -26.80
CA ILE A 11 6.30 -21.07 -26.00
C ILE A 11 6.92 -20.88 -24.60
N GLN A 12 7.17 -19.64 -24.20
CA GLN A 12 7.58 -19.32 -22.83
C GLN A 12 6.38 -19.34 -21.89
N ALA A 13 6.35 -20.28 -20.93
CA ALA A 13 5.23 -20.43 -19.98
C ALA A 13 5.72 -20.56 -18.54
N ARG A 14 5.08 -19.85 -17.59
CA ARG A 14 5.28 -20.08 -16.15
C ARG A 14 4.01 -19.84 -15.35
N TYR A 15 3.81 -20.59 -14.27
CA TYR A 15 2.75 -20.40 -13.29
C TYR A 15 3.00 -19.13 -12.46
N ASN A 16 4.24 -18.95 -11.98
CA ASN A 16 4.64 -17.94 -11.00
C ASN A 16 4.85 -16.53 -11.61
N SER A 17 3.84 -15.96 -12.25
CA SER A 17 3.88 -14.54 -12.63
C SER A 17 3.76 -13.63 -11.40
N LYS A 18 4.67 -12.66 -11.24
CA LYS A 18 4.65 -11.69 -10.12
C LYS A 18 3.34 -10.87 -10.06
N ARG A 19 2.76 -10.54 -11.23
CA ARG A 19 1.55 -9.69 -11.34
C ARG A 19 0.26 -10.49 -11.24
N PHE A 20 0.18 -11.64 -11.92
CA PHE A 20 -1.02 -12.47 -11.98
C PHE A 20 -0.66 -13.97 -12.03
N PRO A 21 -0.44 -14.60 -10.86
CA PRO A 21 -0.09 -16.02 -10.78
C PRO A 21 -1.15 -16.93 -11.42
N GLY A 22 -0.71 -17.98 -12.11
CA GLY A 22 -1.59 -18.94 -12.78
C GLY A 22 -2.36 -18.39 -13.98
N LYS A 23 -2.00 -17.20 -14.50
CA LYS A 23 -2.73 -16.52 -15.59
C LYS A 23 -2.97 -17.41 -16.82
N ILE A 24 -1.96 -18.15 -17.26
CA ILE A 24 -2.02 -19.01 -18.45
C ILE A 24 -2.91 -20.25 -18.27
N LEU A 25 -3.21 -20.61 -17.01
CA LEU A 25 -4.06 -21.75 -16.65
C LEU A 25 -5.50 -21.34 -16.33
N LYS A 26 -5.79 -20.03 -16.33
CA LYS A 26 -7.18 -19.57 -16.25
C LYS A 26 -7.96 -20.12 -17.44
N LYS A 27 -9.23 -20.41 -17.20
CA LYS A 27 -10.10 -21.02 -18.21
C LYS A 27 -10.98 -19.98 -18.92
N TYR A 28 -11.18 -20.21 -20.20
CA TYR A 28 -12.26 -19.71 -21.01
C TYR A 28 -13.09 -20.91 -21.46
N LYS A 29 -14.35 -20.99 -21.00
CA LYS A 29 -15.17 -22.21 -21.10
C LYS A 29 -14.37 -23.42 -20.59
N ASN A 30 -14.16 -24.45 -21.42
CA ASN A 30 -13.50 -25.70 -21.04
C ASN A 30 -11.99 -25.72 -21.29
N PHE A 31 -11.41 -24.64 -21.84
CA PHE A 31 -9.99 -24.59 -22.23
C PHE A 31 -9.22 -23.56 -21.42
N THR A 32 -7.98 -23.89 -21.07
CA THR A 32 -7.01 -22.94 -20.53
C THR A 32 -6.53 -21.98 -21.62
N TYR A 33 -6.06 -20.79 -21.24
CA TYR A 33 -5.47 -19.85 -22.21
C TYR A 33 -4.22 -20.40 -22.89
N LEU A 34 -3.44 -21.25 -22.21
CA LEU A 34 -2.34 -21.99 -22.83
C LEU A 34 -2.84 -22.95 -23.93
N GLU A 35 -3.92 -23.70 -23.68
CA GLU A 35 -4.53 -24.57 -24.71
C GLU A 35 -5.04 -23.78 -25.92
N ILE A 36 -5.66 -22.62 -25.67
CA ILE A 36 -6.14 -21.72 -26.74
C ILE A 36 -4.97 -21.25 -27.61
N LEU A 37 -3.89 -20.78 -26.97
CA LEU A 37 -2.66 -20.37 -27.66
C LEU A 37 -2.12 -21.48 -28.55
N ILE A 38 -1.94 -22.69 -28.00
CA ILE A 38 -1.37 -23.83 -28.73
C ILE A 38 -2.25 -24.21 -29.92
N ASN A 39 -3.58 -24.25 -29.75
CA ASN A 39 -4.49 -24.59 -30.83
C ASN A 39 -4.48 -23.54 -31.95
N ARG A 40 -4.33 -22.25 -31.63
CA ARG A 40 -4.14 -21.19 -32.62
C ARG A 40 -2.83 -21.35 -33.37
N LEU A 41 -1.73 -21.64 -32.67
CA LEU A 41 -0.42 -21.88 -33.31
C LEU A 41 -0.43 -23.11 -34.23
N LYS A 42 -1.18 -24.17 -33.90
CA LYS A 42 -1.35 -25.36 -34.77
C LYS A 42 -1.99 -25.06 -36.13
N LYS A 43 -2.59 -23.87 -36.33
CA LYS A 43 -3.13 -23.42 -37.62
C LYS A 43 -2.07 -22.84 -38.57
N SER A 44 -0.88 -22.53 -38.09
CA SER A 44 0.22 -22.02 -38.91
C SER A 44 0.67 -23.05 -39.95
N LYS A 45 0.96 -22.59 -41.17
CA LYS A 45 1.48 -23.44 -42.24
C LYS A 45 2.93 -23.86 -42.00
N HIS A 46 3.70 -23.01 -41.32
CA HIS A 46 5.13 -23.20 -41.09
C HIS A 46 5.48 -23.91 -39.78
N ILE A 47 4.63 -23.85 -38.75
CA ILE A 47 4.90 -24.51 -37.47
C ILE A 47 4.65 -26.02 -37.59
N LYS A 48 5.72 -26.81 -37.41
CA LYS A 48 5.65 -28.29 -37.37
C LYS A 48 5.89 -28.87 -35.98
N LYS A 49 6.59 -28.15 -35.11
CA LYS A 49 6.92 -28.60 -33.74
C LYS A 49 6.77 -27.46 -32.74
N ILE A 50 5.91 -27.67 -31.74
CA ILE A 50 5.69 -26.74 -30.62
C ILE A 50 6.30 -27.36 -29.36
N ILE A 51 7.05 -26.56 -28.63
CA ILE A 51 7.65 -26.90 -27.34
C ILE A 51 7.20 -25.85 -26.33
N VAL A 52 6.71 -26.26 -25.18
CA VAL A 52 6.47 -25.36 -24.05
C VAL A 52 7.70 -25.39 -23.12
N ALA A 53 8.37 -24.26 -23.00
CA ALA A 53 9.49 -24.07 -22.08
C ALA A 53 8.98 -23.50 -20.75
N THR A 54 8.97 -24.32 -19.69
CA THR A 54 8.44 -23.99 -18.36
C THR A 54 9.44 -24.23 -17.21
N THR A 55 9.06 -23.97 -15.97
CA THR A 55 10.01 -24.02 -14.83
C THR A 55 10.10 -25.41 -14.20
N ASN A 56 11.16 -25.65 -13.44
CA ASN A 56 11.33 -26.83 -12.60
C ASN A 56 10.48 -26.81 -11.31
N HIS A 57 9.77 -25.71 -11.01
CA HIS A 57 8.91 -25.65 -9.81
C HIS A 57 7.67 -26.53 -9.97
N SER A 58 7.25 -27.17 -8.89
CA SER A 58 6.04 -28.02 -8.84
C SER A 58 4.76 -27.27 -9.22
N SER A 59 4.70 -25.95 -9.02
CA SER A 59 3.60 -25.11 -9.50
C SER A 59 3.38 -25.20 -11.02
N ASP A 60 4.43 -25.49 -11.79
CA ASP A 60 4.40 -25.67 -13.24
C ASP A 60 4.11 -27.12 -13.69
N ASP A 61 3.86 -28.06 -12.77
CA ASP A 61 3.47 -29.44 -13.14
C ASP A 61 2.17 -29.45 -13.94
N SER A 62 1.24 -28.55 -13.58
CA SER A 62 0.01 -28.29 -14.34
C SER A 62 0.25 -27.86 -15.80
N VAL A 63 1.35 -27.14 -16.08
CA VAL A 63 1.76 -26.78 -17.45
C VAL A 63 2.22 -28.02 -18.21
N LYS A 64 3.00 -28.91 -17.56
CA LYS A 64 3.43 -30.19 -18.13
C LYS A 64 2.24 -31.09 -18.47
N LEU A 65 1.25 -31.18 -17.57
CA LEU A 65 0.02 -31.95 -17.79
C LEU A 65 -0.76 -31.47 -19.02
N ILE A 66 -0.82 -30.14 -19.26
CA ILE A 66 -1.43 -29.60 -20.48
C ILE A 66 -0.64 -30.03 -21.71
N CYS A 67 0.70 -30.00 -21.65
CA CYS A 67 1.53 -30.42 -22.78
C CYS A 67 1.27 -31.90 -23.14
N ASP A 68 1.20 -32.76 -22.12
CA ASP A 68 0.91 -34.19 -22.29
C ASP A 68 -0.47 -34.42 -22.89
N LYS A 69 -1.50 -33.74 -22.33
CA LYS A 69 -2.87 -33.76 -22.87
C LYS A 69 -2.92 -33.34 -24.34
N MET A 70 -2.16 -32.32 -24.72
CA MET A 70 -2.13 -31.77 -26.08
C MET A 70 -1.17 -32.50 -27.03
N LYS A 71 -0.46 -33.51 -26.55
CA LYS A 71 0.58 -34.27 -27.26
C LYS A 71 1.66 -33.36 -27.84
N ILE A 72 2.17 -32.44 -27.04
CA ILE A 72 3.28 -31.56 -27.40
C ILE A 72 4.45 -31.69 -26.43
N GLU A 73 5.63 -31.31 -26.88
CA GLU A 73 6.85 -31.40 -26.08
C GLU A 73 6.89 -30.33 -24.98
N CYS A 74 7.49 -30.67 -23.85
CA CYS A 74 7.72 -29.76 -22.74
C CYS A 74 9.17 -29.83 -22.30
N TYR A 75 9.79 -28.66 -22.14
CA TYR A 75 11.14 -28.53 -21.57
C TYR A 75 11.06 -27.75 -20.27
N ARG A 76 11.68 -28.27 -19.20
CA ARG A 76 11.72 -27.62 -17.89
C ARG A 76 13.11 -27.08 -17.57
N GLY A 77 13.19 -25.88 -16.99
CA GLY A 77 14.45 -25.25 -16.61
C GLY A 77 14.31 -24.21 -15.50
N SER A 78 15.35 -23.39 -15.31
CA SER A 78 15.39 -22.35 -14.27
C SER A 78 14.25 -21.34 -14.42
N GLU A 79 13.59 -20.95 -13.31
CA GLU A 79 12.56 -19.90 -13.31
C GLU A 79 13.16 -18.51 -13.61
N ASP A 80 14.31 -18.21 -12.97
CA ASP A 80 14.99 -16.91 -12.99
C ASP A 80 15.92 -16.71 -14.19
N ASP A 81 16.08 -17.74 -15.03
CA ASP A 81 16.99 -17.72 -16.18
C ASP A 81 16.30 -18.17 -17.47
N VAL A 82 15.47 -17.28 -17.98
CA VAL A 82 14.66 -17.53 -19.17
C VAL A 82 15.52 -17.75 -20.42
N VAL A 83 16.61 -16.99 -20.57
CA VAL A 83 17.55 -17.15 -21.69
C VAL A 83 18.19 -18.53 -21.66
N ASP A 84 18.68 -18.98 -20.50
CA ASP A 84 19.26 -20.32 -20.35
C ASP A 84 18.22 -21.41 -20.66
N ARG A 85 17.01 -21.29 -20.10
CA ARG A 85 15.92 -22.24 -20.38
C ARG A 85 15.62 -22.34 -21.88
N TYR A 86 15.60 -21.21 -22.60
CA TYR A 86 15.43 -21.19 -24.06
C TYR A 86 16.60 -21.85 -24.80
N PHE A 87 17.84 -21.53 -24.42
CA PHE A 87 19.03 -22.08 -25.03
C PHE A 87 19.11 -23.60 -24.87
N GLN A 88 18.89 -24.11 -23.66
CA GLN A 88 18.92 -25.55 -23.39
C GLN A 88 17.78 -26.29 -24.11
N ALA A 89 16.57 -25.73 -24.14
CA ALA A 89 15.47 -26.30 -24.92
C ALA A 89 15.83 -26.38 -26.42
N ALA A 90 16.33 -25.28 -26.99
CA ALA A 90 16.71 -25.22 -28.40
C ALA A 90 17.84 -26.21 -28.75
N LYS A 91 18.81 -26.39 -27.83
CA LYS A 91 19.91 -27.35 -27.94
C LYS A 91 19.42 -28.80 -27.85
N PHE A 92 18.56 -29.11 -26.87
CA PHE A 92 18.00 -30.44 -26.66
C PHE A 92 17.24 -30.94 -27.90
N PHE A 93 16.43 -30.07 -28.50
CA PHE A 93 15.67 -30.38 -29.72
C PHE A 93 16.45 -30.17 -31.03
N LYS A 94 17.77 -29.94 -30.96
CA LYS A 94 18.68 -29.81 -32.13
C LYS A 94 18.18 -28.80 -33.18
N SER A 95 17.62 -27.68 -32.73
CA SER A 95 17.04 -26.65 -33.60
C SER A 95 18.10 -25.77 -34.25
N LYS A 96 17.84 -25.33 -35.49
CA LYS A 96 18.65 -24.30 -36.16
C LYS A 96 18.00 -22.91 -36.07
N ASN A 97 16.67 -22.86 -36.12
CA ASN A 97 15.89 -21.64 -36.09
C ASN A 97 14.76 -21.79 -35.04
N ILE A 98 14.44 -20.71 -34.37
CA ILE A 98 13.49 -20.68 -33.25
C ILE A 98 12.45 -19.59 -33.49
N VAL A 99 11.18 -19.95 -33.41
CA VAL A 99 10.07 -19.00 -33.24
C VAL A 99 9.79 -18.88 -31.75
N ARG A 100 9.92 -17.68 -31.19
CA ARG A 100 9.58 -17.37 -29.81
C ARG A 100 8.14 -16.83 -29.76
N ILE A 101 7.34 -17.45 -28.91
CA ILE A 101 6.00 -16.99 -28.52
C ILE A 101 5.90 -16.98 -27.00
N THR A 102 5.18 -16.03 -26.41
CA THR A 102 4.94 -16.01 -24.96
C THR A 102 3.54 -16.54 -24.64
N ALA A 103 3.43 -17.28 -23.53
CA ALA A 103 2.16 -17.90 -23.12
C ALA A 103 1.07 -16.90 -22.69
N ASP A 104 1.43 -15.63 -22.54
CA ASP A 104 0.50 -14.53 -22.27
C ASP A 104 -0.03 -13.84 -23.52
N CYS A 105 0.21 -14.39 -24.71
CA CYS A 105 -0.35 -13.92 -25.97
C CYS A 105 -1.43 -14.88 -26.50
N PRO A 106 -2.51 -15.19 -25.74
CA PRO A 106 -3.42 -16.29 -26.11
C PRO A 106 -4.20 -16.05 -27.40
N LEU A 107 -4.25 -14.80 -27.90
CA LEU A 107 -4.95 -14.43 -29.12
C LEU A 107 -4.02 -14.35 -30.35
N ILE A 108 -2.79 -14.88 -30.27
CA ILE A 108 -1.80 -14.85 -31.36
C ILE A 108 -2.44 -15.17 -32.72
N ASP A 109 -2.07 -14.41 -33.75
CA ASP A 109 -2.53 -14.65 -35.11
C ASP A 109 -1.52 -15.54 -35.84
N PHE A 110 -1.94 -16.75 -36.18
CA PHE A 110 -1.10 -17.73 -36.88
C PHE A 110 -0.65 -17.23 -38.27
N SER A 111 -1.40 -16.35 -38.91
CA SER A 111 -1.03 -15.78 -40.20
C SER A 111 0.08 -14.72 -40.07
N VAL A 112 0.10 -13.95 -38.97
CA VAL A 112 1.21 -13.06 -38.63
C VAL A 112 2.47 -13.87 -38.32
N VAL A 113 2.33 -14.98 -37.59
CA VAL A 113 3.44 -15.92 -37.35
C VAL A 113 4.02 -16.42 -38.69
N ASP A 114 3.17 -16.86 -39.61
CA ASP A 114 3.60 -17.33 -40.93
C ASP A 114 4.33 -16.24 -41.75
N GLN A 115 3.85 -14.99 -41.69
CA GLN A 115 4.48 -13.85 -42.37
C GLN A 115 5.87 -13.52 -41.82
N VAL A 116 6.03 -13.48 -40.49
CA VAL A 116 7.34 -13.22 -39.86
C VAL A 116 8.33 -14.36 -40.18
N ILE A 117 7.88 -15.62 -40.15
CA ILE A 117 8.72 -16.76 -40.55
C ILE A 117 9.12 -16.67 -42.02
N THR A 118 8.19 -16.33 -42.91
CA THR A 118 8.45 -16.19 -44.35
C THR A 118 9.50 -15.10 -44.60
N LYS A 119 9.28 -13.91 -44.05
CA LYS A 119 10.21 -12.77 -44.13
C LYS A 119 11.60 -13.10 -43.58
N PHE A 120 11.68 -13.85 -42.47
CA PHE A 120 12.95 -14.31 -41.90
C PHE A 120 13.78 -15.13 -42.90
N PHE A 121 13.15 -16.06 -43.60
CA PHE A 121 13.84 -16.92 -44.56
C PHE A 121 14.10 -16.23 -45.90
N ASP A 122 13.15 -15.43 -46.38
CA ASP A 122 13.26 -14.76 -47.68
C ASP A 122 14.36 -13.69 -47.67
N GLU A 123 14.51 -12.97 -46.55
CA GLU A 123 15.56 -11.94 -46.40
C GLU A 123 16.88 -12.49 -45.83
N ASN A 124 16.93 -13.78 -45.48
CA ASN A 124 18.10 -14.45 -44.92
C ASN A 124 18.77 -13.68 -43.76
N VAL A 125 17.96 -13.35 -42.75
CA VAL A 125 18.37 -12.55 -41.58
C VAL A 125 18.66 -13.42 -40.34
N ASP A 126 19.32 -12.86 -39.33
CA ASP A 126 19.60 -13.53 -38.06
C ASP A 126 18.44 -13.43 -37.06
N TYR A 127 17.57 -12.43 -37.24
CA TYR A 127 16.42 -12.12 -36.40
C TYR A 127 15.32 -11.40 -37.19
N SER A 128 14.08 -11.83 -37.06
CA SER A 128 12.89 -11.18 -37.61
C SER A 128 11.83 -11.01 -36.53
N SER A 129 11.16 -9.87 -36.45
CA SER A 129 10.04 -9.68 -35.52
C SER A 129 8.99 -8.72 -36.06
N ASN A 130 7.92 -8.50 -35.29
CA ASN A 130 6.93 -7.42 -35.54
C ASN A 130 6.88 -6.41 -34.38
N THR A 131 8.00 -6.26 -33.69
CA THR A 131 8.12 -5.55 -32.40
C THR A 131 9.19 -4.46 -32.41
N MET A 132 9.75 -4.12 -33.59
CA MET A 132 10.91 -3.23 -33.73
C MET A 132 10.89 -2.37 -35.03
N PRO A 133 10.05 -1.32 -35.12
CA PRO A 133 9.08 -0.86 -34.12
C PRO A 133 7.77 -1.69 -34.16
N PRO A 134 7.00 -1.71 -33.06
CA PRO A 134 5.71 -2.39 -33.03
C PRO A 134 4.65 -1.56 -33.77
N THR A 135 3.92 -2.20 -34.68
CA THR A 135 2.70 -1.67 -35.33
C THR A 135 1.49 -2.58 -35.11
N TYR A 136 1.73 -3.83 -34.68
CA TYR A 136 0.70 -4.79 -34.30
C TYR A 136 0.30 -4.62 -32.82
N PRO A 137 -0.96 -4.96 -32.45
CA PRO A 137 -1.40 -5.03 -31.06
C PRO A 137 -0.42 -5.77 -30.14
N ASP A 138 -0.21 -5.25 -28.94
CA ASP A 138 0.56 -5.91 -27.88
C ASP A 138 -0.13 -7.24 -27.52
N GLY A 139 0.52 -8.37 -27.78
CA GLY A 139 -0.11 -9.69 -27.66
C GLY A 139 -0.17 -10.48 -28.96
N LEU A 140 0.23 -9.87 -30.09
CA LEU A 140 0.46 -10.55 -31.38
C LEU A 140 1.96 -10.66 -31.70
N ASP A 141 2.79 -10.65 -30.66
CA ASP A 141 4.24 -10.55 -30.75
C ASP A 141 4.86 -11.86 -31.24
N VAL A 142 5.63 -11.77 -32.32
CA VAL A 142 6.36 -12.90 -32.91
C VAL A 142 7.81 -12.49 -33.09
N GLU A 143 8.72 -13.34 -32.65
CA GLU A 143 10.16 -13.17 -32.87
C GLU A 143 10.73 -14.49 -33.42
N VAL A 144 11.49 -14.42 -34.51
CA VAL A 144 12.17 -15.57 -35.14
C VAL A 144 13.66 -15.29 -35.15
N PHE A 145 14.48 -16.24 -34.73
CA PHE A 145 15.94 -16.09 -34.71
C PHE A 145 16.71 -17.39 -34.88
N THR A 146 17.97 -17.27 -35.29
CA THR A 146 18.87 -18.42 -35.41
C THR A 146 19.34 -18.91 -34.03
N PHE A 147 19.69 -20.20 -33.95
CA PHE A 147 20.34 -20.77 -32.77
C PHE A 147 21.65 -20.04 -32.44
N LYS A 148 22.37 -19.55 -33.45
CA LYS A 148 23.58 -18.72 -33.29
C LYS A 148 23.27 -17.41 -32.55
N SER A 149 22.21 -16.71 -32.93
CA SER A 149 21.75 -15.50 -32.23
C SER A 149 21.38 -15.78 -30.78
N LEU A 150 20.70 -16.90 -30.52
CA LEU A 150 20.36 -17.35 -29.16
C LEU A 150 21.61 -17.67 -28.32
N PHE A 151 22.60 -18.35 -28.90
CA PHE A 151 23.87 -18.64 -28.24
C PHE A 151 24.61 -17.37 -27.83
N LEU A 152 24.65 -16.35 -28.69
CA LEU A 152 25.25 -15.04 -28.35
C LEU A 152 24.51 -14.37 -27.19
N ALA A 153 23.17 -14.40 -27.18
CA ALA A 153 22.36 -13.88 -26.08
C ALA A 153 22.60 -14.64 -24.76
N TRP A 154 22.70 -15.97 -24.84
CA TRP A 154 23.02 -16.83 -23.71
C TRP A 154 24.40 -16.53 -23.12
N LYS A 155 25.43 -16.40 -23.97
CA LYS A 155 26.79 -16.02 -23.55
C LYS A 155 26.81 -14.65 -22.88
N ALA A 156 26.07 -13.68 -23.42
CA ALA A 156 25.96 -12.34 -22.84
C ALA A 156 25.24 -12.33 -21.48
N SER A 157 24.17 -13.12 -21.33
CA SER A 157 23.39 -13.19 -20.07
C SER A 157 24.15 -13.83 -18.90
N ARG A 158 25.22 -14.59 -19.19
CA ARG A 158 26.13 -15.08 -18.13
C ARG A 158 26.88 -13.94 -17.46
N LYS A 159 27.29 -12.94 -18.24
CA LYS A 159 28.02 -11.75 -17.78
C LYS A 159 27.11 -10.68 -17.16
N ASN A 160 25.85 -10.60 -17.57
CA ASN A 160 24.89 -9.61 -17.07
C ASN A 160 23.55 -10.26 -16.70
N LYS A 161 23.25 -10.30 -15.40
CA LYS A 161 22.00 -10.88 -14.86
C LYS A 161 20.74 -10.20 -15.41
N ASN A 162 20.79 -8.91 -15.74
CA ASN A 162 19.64 -8.16 -16.26
C ASN A 162 19.20 -8.63 -17.66
N LEU A 163 20.07 -9.36 -18.38
CA LEU A 163 19.74 -9.95 -19.67
C LEU A 163 19.04 -11.31 -19.56
N ARG A 164 18.90 -11.90 -18.36
CA ARG A 164 18.39 -13.27 -18.18
C ARG A 164 16.88 -13.42 -18.31
N GLU A 165 16.11 -12.37 -18.01
CA GLU A 165 14.64 -12.40 -18.02
C GLU A 165 14.06 -12.35 -19.45
N HIS A 166 14.67 -11.56 -20.34
CA HIS A 166 14.15 -11.29 -21.68
C HIS A 166 15.07 -11.87 -22.77
N VAL A 167 14.59 -12.93 -23.43
CA VAL A 167 15.37 -13.76 -24.38
C VAL A 167 16.07 -12.96 -25.47
N THR A 168 15.38 -11.99 -26.05
CA THR A 168 15.81 -11.31 -27.29
C THR A 168 16.45 -9.95 -27.06
N THR A 169 16.56 -9.45 -25.81
CA THR A 169 17.11 -8.12 -25.51
C THR A 169 18.51 -7.93 -26.08
N HIS A 170 19.39 -8.92 -25.92
CA HIS A 170 20.74 -8.87 -26.49
C HIS A 170 20.73 -8.96 -28.02
N ILE A 171 19.89 -9.83 -28.59
CA ILE A 171 19.76 -10.02 -30.05
C ILE A 171 19.34 -8.72 -30.72
N ARG A 172 18.31 -8.06 -30.20
CA ARG A 172 17.78 -6.78 -30.69
C ARG A 172 18.82 -5.66 -30.63
N LYS A 173 19.64 -5.62 -29.57
CA LYS A 173 20.67 -4.58 -29.38
C LYS A 173 21.98 -4.85 -30.12
N ASN A 174 22.24 -6.08 -30.58
CA ASN A 174 23.52 -6.42 -31.19
C ASN A 174 23.61 -5.91 -32.65
N PRO A 175 24.46 -4.92 -32.98
CA PRO A 175 24.54 -4.37 -34.33
C PRO A 175 25.10 -5.36 -35.36
N SER A 176 25.79 -6.41 -34.94
CA SER A 176 26.41 -7.39 -35.83
C SER A 176 25.44 -8.42 -36.43
N LEU A 177 24.16 -8.39 -36.04
CA LEU A 177 23.14 -9.34 -36.49
C LEU A 177 22.26 -8.68 -37.54
N LYS A 178 21.99 -9.39 -38.64
CA LYS A 178 21.03 -8.95 -39.66
C LYS A 178 19.63 -9.05 -39.09
N LYS A 179 18.86 -7.96 -39.16
CA LYS A 179 17.52 -7.89 -38.56
C LYS A 179 16.53 -7.35 -39.56
N THR A 180 15.29 -7.80 -39.46
CA THR A 180 14.16 -7.24 -40.19
C THR A 180 12.93 -7.14 -39.29
N ASN A 181 11.98 -6.28 -39.67
CA ASN A 181 10.74 -6.07 -38.95
C ASN A 181 9.55 -6.15 -39.90
N LEU A 182 8.52 -6.91 -39.52
CA LEU A 182 7.23 -6.93 -40.19
C LEU A 182 6.37 -5.80 -39.63
N GLU A 183 5.94 -4.90 -40.51
CA GLU A 183 5.05 -3.80 -40.17
C GLU A 183 3.62 -4.07 -40.64
N TYR A 184 2.65 -3.54 -39.90
CA TYR A 184 1.26 -3.52 -40.28
C TYR A 184 0.94 -2.19 -40.97
N VAL A 185 -0.01 -2.20 -41.91
CA VAL A 185 -0.40 -1.01 -42.71
C VAL A 185 -0.83 0.19 -41.85
N SER A 186 -1.33 -0.04 -40.64
CA SER A 186 -1.71 1.01 -39.69
C SER A 186 -1.21 0.68 -38.30
N ASP A 187 -0.88 1.68 -37.49
CA ASP A 187 -0.41 1.43 -36.14
C ASP A 187 -1.57 1.10 -35.19
N TYR A 188 -1.59 -0.15 -34.71
CA TYR A 188 -2.50 -0.67 -33.68
C TYR A 188 -1.74 -1.12 -32.43
N SER A 189 -0.49 -0.70 -32.24
CA SER A 189 0.35 -1.09 -31.11
C SER A 189 -0.17 -0.64 -29.74
N PHE A 190 -1.12 0.30 -29.72
CA PHE A 190 -1.85 0.74 -28.52
C PHE A 190 -2.89 -0.28 -28.02
N LEU A 191 -3.35 -1.21 -28.86
CA LEU A 191 -4.26 -2.26 -28.44
C LEU A 191 -3.51 -3.30 -27.62
N ARG A 192 -4.08 -3.66 -26.46
CA ARG A 192 -3.49 -4.61 -25.52
C ARG A 192 -4.31 -5.90 -25.44
N LEU A 193 -3.74 -6.97 -25.95
CA LEU A 193 -4.29 -8.34 -26.04
C LEU A 193 -3.43 -9.36 -25.28
N THR A 194 -2.45 -8.89 -24.51
CA THR A 194 -1.67 -9.72 -23.58
C THR A 194 -2.49 -10.09 -22.35
N LEU A 195 -2.14 -11.19 -21.69
CA LEU A 195 -2.74 -11.68 -20.46
C LEU A 195 -1.75 -11.49 -19.31
N ASP A 196 -1.69 -10.30 -18.70
CA ASP A 196 -0.80 -10.04 -17.55
C ASP A 196 -1.51 -9.72 -16.24
N ASP A 197 -2.74 -9.23 -16.30
CA ASP A 197 -3.54 -8.88 -15.13
C ASP A 197 -5.04 -9.22 -15.30
N PRO A 198 -5.89 -9.01 -14.27
CA PRO A 198 -7.31 -9.34 -14.37
C PRO A 198 -8.10 -8.51 -15.41
N ASN A 199 -7.70 -7.27 -15.70
CA ASN A 199 -8.38 -6.45 -16.72
C ASN A 199 -8.07 -7.00 -18.11
N ASP A 200 -6.83 -7.37 -18.36
CA ASP A 200 -6.41 -8.08 -19.57
C ASP A 200 -7.25 -9.35 -19.80
N LEU A 201 -7.45 -10.15 -18.75
CA LEU A 201 -8.29 -11.36 -18.81
C LEU A 201 -9.73 -11.03 -19.24
N ASN A 202 -10.30 -9.96 -18.72
CA ASN A 202 -11.66 -9.53 -19.07
C ASN A 202 -11.74 -9.03 -20.52
N VAL A 203 -10.76 -8.26 -20.99
CA VAL A 203 -10.69 -7.82 -22.40
C VAL A 203 -10.56 -9.02 -23.33
N ILE A 204 -9.67 -9.97 -23.03
CA ILE A 204 -9.52 -11.20 -23.82
C ILE A 204 -10.84 -11.98 -23.86
N ARG A 205 -11.56 -12.11 -22.75
CA ARG A 205 -12.89 -12.76 -22.72
C ARG A 205 -13.91 -12.01 -23.59
N ASN A 206 -13.95 -10.69 -23.48
CA ASN A 206 -14.83 -9.85 -24.29
C ASN A 206 -14.59 -10.08 -25.78
N VAL A 207 -13.32 -10.13 -26.20
CA VAL A 207 -12.92 -10.41 -27.60
C VAL A 207 -13.32 -11.83 -28.00
N LEU A 208 -12.95 -12.85 -27.21
CA LEU A 208 -13.28 -14.25 -27.52
C LEU A 208 -14.79 -14.51 -27.62
N ASN A 209 -15.61 -13.78 -26.85
CA ASN A 209 -17.08 -13.89 -26.92
C ASN A 209 -17.67 -13.34 -28.23
N GLN A 210 -16.89 -12.67 -29.08
CA GLN A 210 -17.35 -12.16 -30.38
C GLN A 210 -17.06 -13.13 -31.54
N PHE A 211 -16.45 -14.27 -31.27
CA PHE A 211 -16.07 -15.26 -32.28
C PHE A 211 -16.60 -16.64 -31.93
N ASP A 212 -17.31 -17.28 -32.87
CA ASP A 212 -17.74 -18.67 -32.73
C ASP A 212 -16.54 -19.63 -32.81
N ASP A 213 -15.67 -19.39 -33.79
CA ASP A 213 -14.39 -20.08 -33.92
C ASP A 213 -13.26 -19.25 -33.31
N ILE A 214 -12.98 -19.55 -32.04
CA ILE A 214 -11.94 -18.88 -31.26
C ILE A 214 -10.50 -19.19 -31.72
N TYR A 215 -10.32 -20.10 -32.68
CA TYR A 215 -9.00 -20.52 -33.15
C TYR A 215 -8.59 -19.91 -34.49
N ASN A 216 -9.55 -19.46 -35.31
CA ASN A 216 -9.30 -19.10 -36.71
C ASN A 216 -9.37 -17.60 -37.07
N PHE A 217 -9.88 -16.73 -36.18
CA PHE A 217 -9.88 -15.28 -36.46
C PHE A 217 -8.46 -14.67 -36.48
N LYS A 218 -8.27 -13.62 -37.27
CA LYS A 218 -6.98 -12.94 -37.51
C LYS A 218 -7.02 -11.50 -37.00
N ILE A 219 -5.91 -10.78 -37.17
CA ILE A 219 -5.79 -9.36 -36.78
C ILE A 219 -6.84 -8.48 -37.47
N LEU A 220 -7.18 -8.78 -38.72
CA LEU A 220 -8.15 -7.98 -39.49
C LEU A 220 -9.52 -7.95 -38.79
N GLU A 221 -9.98 -9.10 -38.29
CA GLU A 221 -11.23 -9.21 -37.56
C GLU A 221 -11.16 -8.51 -36.19
N ILE A 222 -10.02 -8.58 -35.48
CA ILE A 222 -9.80 -7.85 -34.22
C ILE A 222 -9.88 -6.34 -34.45
N VAL A 223 -9.21 -5.84 -35.49
CA VAL A 223 -9.22 -4.41 -35.85
C VAL A 223 -10.64 -3.96 -36.23
N LYS A 224 -11.36 -4.75 -37.02
CA LYS A 224 -12.78 -4.48 -37.35
C LYS A 224 -13.64 -4.45 -36.09
N LEU A 225 -13.42 -5.39 -35.17
CA LEU A 225 -14.12 -5.45 -33.89
C LEU A 225 -13.85 -4.20 -33.03
N TYR A 226 -12.59 -3.79 -32.90
CA TYR A 226 -12.23 -2.58 -32.17
C TYR A 226 -12.91 -1.33 -32.76
N LYS A 227 -12.85 -1.16 -34.09
CA LYS A 227 -13.51 -0.03 -34.77
C LYS A 227 -15.03 0.00 -34.52
N LYS A 228 -15.68 -1.17 -34.41
CA LYS A 228 -17.12 -1.28 -34.17
C LYS A 228 -17.51 -1.18 -32.69
N LYS A 229 -16.69 -1.71 -31.77
CA LYS A 229 -17.02 -1.90 -30.35
C LYS A 229 -15.83 -1.59 -29.44
N GLN A 230 -15.40 -0.33 -29.41
CA GLN A 230 -14.25 0.11 -28.59
C GLN A 230 -14.39 -0.24 -27.09
N LYS A 231 -15.60 -0.14 -26.54
CA LYS A 231 -15.90 -0.44 -25.12
C LYS A 231 -15.43 -1.81 -24.63
N LEU A 232 -15.26 -2.79 -25.53
CA LEU A 232 -14.75 -4.11 -25.16
C LEU A 232 -13.29 -4.09 -24.69
N PHE A 233 -12.54 -3.04 -25.04
CA PHE A 233 -11.09 -2.88 -24.82
C PHE A 233 -10.75 -1.85 -23.73
N ASP A 234 -11.70 -1.05 -23.26
CA ASP A 234 -11.46 0.10 -22.37
C ASP A 234 -10.75 -0.26 -21.06
N LEU A 235 -10.92 -1.48 -20.56
CA LEU A 235 -10.40 -1.92 -19.26
C LEU A 235 -8.87 -1.94 -19.19
N ASN A 236 -8.18 -2.11 -20.32
CA ASN A 236 -6.72 -2.19 -20.35
C ASN A 236 -6.05 -1.27 -21.39
N ILE A 237 -6.82 -0.52 -22.19
CA ILE A 237 -6.28 0.31 -23.29
C ILE A 237 -5.28 1.40 -22.84
N ASN A 238 -5.40 1.87 -21.59
CA ASN A 238 -4.48 2.87 -21.02
C ASN A 238 -3.23 2.23 -20.36
N THR A 239 -3.08 0.91 -20.42
CA THR A 239 -1.92 0.20 -19.87
C THR A 239 -0.79 0.20 -20.89
N ARG A 240 0.34 0.82 -20.54
CA ARG A 240 1.49 0.93 -21.45
C ARG A 240 2.10 -0.45 -21.73
N ARG A 241 2.38 -0.73 -22.99
CA ARG A 241 3.15 -1.91 -23.43
C ARG A 241 4.46 -2.01 -22.63
N ASN A 242 4.74 -3.20 -22.09
CA ASN A 242 5.92 -3.48 -21.28
C ASN A 242 6.08 -2.65 -19.99
N GLU A 243 5.01 -2.04 -19.45
CA GLU A 243 5.07 -1.27 -18.19
C GLU A 243 5.78 -2.00 -17.03
N GLY A 244 5.67 -3.33 -17.00
CA GLY A 244 6.27 -4.16 -15.97
C GLY A 244 7.80 -4.21 -16.00
N ILE A 245 8.46 -3.78 -17.07
CA ILE A 245 9.93 -3.77 -17.14
C ILE A 245 10.49 -2.71 -16.18
N ASP A 246 9.88 -1.52 -16.16
CA ASP A 246 10.38 -0.38 -15.40
C ASP A 246 9.82 -0.30 -13.96
N MET A 247 8.83 -1.15 -13.63
CA MET A 247 8.22 -1.16 -12.30
C MET A 247 9.00 -2.00 -11.29
N SER A 248 9.20 -1.42 -10.09
CA SER A 248 9.72 -2.12 -8.92
C SER A 248 8.81 -3.27 -8.46
N ILE A 249 9.35 -4.22 -7.71
CA ILE A 249 8.61 -5.30 -7.06
C ILE A 249 7.53 -4.72 -6.13
N GLY A 250 7.87 -3.69 -5.36
CA GLY A 250 6.92 -2.97 -4.52
C GLY A 250 5.74 -2.40 -5.30
N GLN A 251 5.99 -1.74 -6.42
CA GLN A 251 4.92 -1.14 -7.25
C GLN A 251 4.07 -2.20 -7.97
N LYS A 252 4.68 -3.28 -8.46
CA LYS A 252 3.93 -4.44 -9.01
C LYS A 252 2.99 -5.03 -7.96
N THR A 253 3.47 -5.15 -6.72
CA THR A 253 2.68 -5.65 -5.60
C THR A 253 1.54 -4.68 -5.26
N TRP A 254 1.77 -3.36 -5.32
CA TRP A 254 0.73 -2.34 -5.13
C TRP A 254 -0.37 -2.42 -6.19
N LYS A 255 0.00 -2.55 -7.48
CA LYS A 255 -0.97 -2.74 -8.58
C LYS A 255 -1.84 -3.98 -8.33
N ARG A 256 -1.22 -5.10 -7.95
CA ARG A 256 -1.95 -6.33 -7.61
C ARG A 256 -2.90 -6.14 -6.43
N ALA A 257 -2.44 -5.49 -5.37
CA ALA A 257 -3.23 -5.27 -4.17
C ALA A 257 -4.47 -4.43 -4.44
N LYS A 258 -4.39 -3.40 -5.29
CA LYS A 258 -5.55 -2.58 -5.70
C LYS A 258 -6.69 -3.39 -6.33
N ASN A 259 -6.41 -4.57 -6.87
CA ASN A 259 -7.41 -5.46 -7.47
C ASN A 259 -8.07 -6.42 -6.47
N ILE A 260 -7.45 -6.68 -5.31
CA ILE A 260 -7.92 -7.71 -4.35
C ILE A 260 -8.21 -7.17 -2.96
N ILE A 261 -7.67 -6.01 -2.60
CA ILE A 261 -7.96 -5.30 -1.36
C ILE A 261 -8.71 -4.03 -1.76
N PRO A 262 -9.88 -3.72 -1.17
CA PRO A 262 -10.56 -2.44 -1.39
C PRO A 262 -9.61 -1.27 -1.12
N GLY A 263 -9.27 -0.56 -2.20
CA GLY A 263 -8.28 0.51 -2.15
C GLY A 263 -6.81 0.07 -2.03
N GLY A 264 -6.51 -1.22 -2.05
CA GLY A 264 -5.15 -1.75 -2.03
C GLY A 264 -4.49 -1.82 -0.66
N THR A 265 -5.07 -1.25 0.40
CA THR A 265 -4.49 -1.25 1.75
C THR A 265 -5.55 -1.42 2.83
N MET A 266 -5.16 -2.03 3.95
CA MET A 266 -6.02 -2.19 5.13
C MET A 266 -6.16 -0.90 5.95
N LEU A 267 -5.20 0.03 5.83
CA LEU A 267 -5.19 1.28 6.60
C LEU A 267 -5.03 2.48 5.67
N PHE A 268 -6.03 3.37 5.69
CA PHE A 268 -6.07 4.57 4.87
C PHE A 268 -4.79 5.43 5.00
N SER A 269 -4.31 5.69 6.22
CA SER A 269 -3.12 6.52 6.46
C SER A 269 -1.80 5.89 5.97
N LYS A 270 -1.79 4.60 5.62
CA LYS A 270 -0.65 3.92 4.99
C LYS A 270 -0.83 3.74 3.47
N ASN A 271 -1.83 4.39 2.87
CA ASN A 271 -2.01 4.35 1.43
C ASN A 271 -0.85 5.11 0.73
N PRO A 272 -0.01 4.42 -0.07
CA PRO A 272 1.12 5.06 -0.76
C PRO A 272 0.69 6.21 -1.69
N ASP A 273 -0.53 6.15 -2.24
CA ASP A 273 -1.06 7.16 -3.15
C ASP A 273 -1.32 8.52 -2.45
N LEU A 274 -1.34 8.58 -1.10
CA LEU A 274 -1.43 9.82 -0.31
C LEU A 274 -0.07 10.53 -0.14
N PHE A 275 1.03 9.88 -0.51
CA PHE A 275 2.38 10.40 -0.34
C PHE A 275 3.06 10.68 -1.67
N LEU A 276 3.15 9.66 -2.52
CA LEU A 276 3.76 9.76 -3.84
C LEU A 276 3.24 8.60 -4.71
N PRO A 277 2.13 8.79 -5.46
CA PRO A 277 1.57 7.78 -6.33
C PRO A 277 2.62 7.12 -7.23
N ASN A 278 2.54 5.79 -7.39
CA ASN A 278 3.43 4.96 -8.21
C ASN A 278 4.92 4.94 -7.83
N LYS A 279 5.34 5.64 -6.75
CA LYS A 279 6.75 5.65 -6.30
C LYS A 279 6.92 5.38 -4.81
N TRP A 280 6.00 5.82 -3.96
CA TRP A 280 6.10 5.59 -2.52
C TRP A 280 6.19 4.08 -2.24
N PRO A 281 7.19 3.62 -1.46
CA PRO A 281 7.32 2.22 -1.11
C PRO A 281 6.08 1.72 -0.37
N ALA A 282 5.34 0.80 -1.00
CA ALA A 282 4.06 0.33 -0.47
C ALA A 282 4.19 -0.83 0.54
N TYR A 283 5.30 -1.56 0.49
CA TYR A 283 5.52 -2.79 1.27
C TYR A 283 6.94 -2.86 1.81
N PHE A 284 7.10 -3.51 2.96
CA PHE A 284 8.39 -3.76 3.59
C PHE A 284 8.65 -5.25 3.78
N LYS A 285 9.92 -5.65 3.72
CA LYS A 285 10.42 -6.99 4.04
C LYS A 285 10.82 -7.13 5.50
N LYS A 286 11.48 -6.10 6.06
CA LYS A 286 11.89 -6.05 7.47
C LYS A 286 12.10 -4.61 7.95
N SER A 287 12.19 -4.41 9.26
CA SER A 287 12.49 -3.12 9.88
C SER A 287 13.26 -3.28 11.20
N LYS A 288 14.04 -2.26 11.57
CA LYS A 288 14.80 -2.22 12.84
C LYS A 288 15.13 -0.78 13.21
N GLY A 289 14.90 -0.39 14.47
CA GLY A 289 15.12 0.99 14.92
C GLY A 289 14.21 1.95 14.15
N PHE A 290 14.76 2.75 13.25
CA PHE A 290 14.00 3.63 12.35
C PHE A 290 14.24 3.27 10.88
N LYS A 291 14.88 2.13 10.59
CA LYS A 291 15.18 1.68 9.23
C LYS A 291 14.14 0.69 8.73
N ILE A 292 13.80 0.81 7.45
CA ILE A 292 12.88 -0.06 6.72
C ILE A 292 13.60 -0.61 5.50
N TRP A 293 13.51 -1.93 5.28
CA TRP A 293 13.93 -2.56 4.04
C TRP A 293 12.69 -2.88 3.23
N ASP A 294 12.54 -2.27 2.06
CA ASP A 294 11.41 -2.52 1.17
C ASP A 294 11.51 -3.87 0.45
N LEU A 295 10.54 -4.20 -0.39
CA LEU A 295 10.57 -5.45 -1.19
C LEU A 295 11.60 -5.42 -2.32
N ASP A 296 12.10 -4.24 -2.68
CA ASP A 296 13.12 -4.03 -3.70
C ASP A 296 14.55 -4.08 -3.11
N GLY A 297 14.67 -4.18 -1.78
CA GLY A 297 15.94 -4.26 -1.06
C GLY A 297 16.51 -2.92 -0.61
N ASN A 298 15.82 -1.81 -0.88
CA ASN A 298 16.26 -0.48 -0.47
C ASN A 298 16.17 -0.33 1.05
N CYS A 299 17.20 0.24 1.66
CA CYS A 299 17.23 0.54 3.09
C CYS A 299 16.90 2.02 3.31
N LEU A 300 15.69 2.29 3.82
CA LEU A 300 15.15 3.63 4.00
C LEU A 300 15.22 4.05 5.46
N ASN A 301 15.60 5.30 5.72
CA ASN A 301 15.48 5.94 7.03
C ASN A 301 14.07 6.51 7.18
N ASP A 302 13.28 6.00 8.12
CA ASP A 302 11.90 6.45 8.38
C ASP A 302 11.88 7.72 9.23
N LEU A 303 11.75 8.84 8.53
CA LEU A 303 11.45 10.16 9.08
C LEU A 303 10.04 10.59 8.66
N SER A 304 9.11 9.64 8.66
CA SER A 304 7.70 9.85 8.34
C SER A 304 6.81 9.48 9.53
N PHE A 305 6.11 8.35 9.47
CA PHE A 305 5.03 8.01 10.38
C PHE A 305 5.40 7.06 11.51
N MET A 306 6.56 6.40 11.49
CA MET A 306 6.96 5.45 12.55
C MET A 306 5.82 4.49 12.97
N GLY A 307 5.23 3.83 11.96
CA GLY A 307 4.07 2.94 12.15
C GLY A 307 2.76 3.68 12.51
N VAL A 308 2.57 4.91 12.04
CA VAL A 308 1.46 5.81 12.44
C VAL A 308 1.52 6.10 13.95
N GLY A 309 2.73 6.31 14.44
CA GLY A 309 3.03 6.69 15.81
C GLY A 309 3.04 5.57 16.82
N THR A 310 2.92 4.31 16.42
CA THR A 310 3.02 3.19 17.36
C THR A 310 4.45 2.95 17.84
N ASN A 311 5.46 3.05 16.97
CA ASN A 311 6.84 2.63 17.27
C ASN A 311 7.71 3.73 17.92
N ILE A 312 7.30 4.26 19.07
CA ILE A 312 8.06 5.34 19.74
C ILE A 312 9.44 4.86 20.24
N LEU A 313 9.60 3.57 20.53
CA LEU A 313 10.86 2.93 20.94
C LEU A 313 11.62 2.32 19.75
N GLY A 314 11.16 2.55 18.52
CA GLY A 314 11.70 2.00 17.30
C GLY A 314 11.09 0.65 16.91
N TYR A 315 11.28 0.28 15.65
CA TYR A 315 10.90 -0.98 15.04
C TYR A 315 11.73 -2.14 15.60
N ALA A 316 11.06 -3.29 15.80
CA ALA A 316 11.67 -4.54 16.25
C ALA A 316 12.61 -4.34 17.45
N ASN A 317 12.13 -3.66 18.50
CA ASN A 317 12.90 -3.46 19.72
C ASN A 317 13.25 -4.83 20.34
N SER A 318 14.53 -5.11 20.57
CA SER A 318 14.98 -6.45 20.96
C SER A 318 14.40 -6.88 22.31
N SER A 319 14.29 -5.97 23.28
CA SER A 319 13.78 -6.31 24.62
C SER A 319 12.32 -6.74 24.56
N ILE A 320 11.49 -5.94 23.86
CA ILE A 320 10.06 -6.24 23.65
C ILE A 320 9.89 -7.54 22.87
N ASN A 321 10.61 -7.69 21.75
CA ASN A 321 10.50 -8.88 20.91
C ASN A 321 10.93 -10.15 21.67
N ASN A 322 11.96 -10.08 22.51
CA ASN A 322 12.41 -11.23 23.29
C ASN A 322 11.35 -11.66 24.32
N LYS A 323 10.71 -10.71 25.01
CA LYS A 323 9.60 -11.00 25.92
C LYS A 323 8.41 -11.62 25.19
N VAL A 324 8.01 -11.04 24.07
CA VAL A 324 6.92 -11.58 23.24
C VAL A 324 7.26 -12.97 22.71
N LEU A 325 8.49 -13.20 22.24
CA LEU A 325 8.90 -14.51 21.74
C LEU A 325 8.83 -15.56 22.85
N GLN A 326 9.22 -15.22 24.08
CA GLN A 326 9.08 -16.11 25.22
C GLN A 326 7.61 -16.42 25.51
N THR A 327 6.74 -15.42 25.47
CA THR A 327 5.28 -15.61 25.63
C THR A 327 4.71 -16.53 24.55
N VAL A 328 5.09 -16.34 23.29
CA VAL A 328 4.65 -17.19 22.18
C VAL A 328 5.11 -18.65 22.38
N LYS A 329 6.35 -18.87 22.82
CA LYS A 329 6.85 -20.22 23.15
C LYS A 329 6.06 -20.88 24.28
N ASN A 330 5.60 -20.08 25.25
CA ASN A 330 4.82 -20.55 26.39
C ASN A 330 3.31 -20.65 26.11
N GLY A 331 2.89 -20.48 24.85
CA GLY A 331 1.48 -20.46 24.45
C GLY A 331 0.84 -19.08 24.57
N THR A 332 0.25 -18.62 23.47
CA THR A 332 -0.33 -17.27 23.33
C THR A 332 -1.74 -17.15 23.93
N MET A 333 -2.55 -18.20 23.83
CA MET A 333 -3.96 -18.18 24.21
C MET A 333 -4.43 -19.60 24.54
N THR A 334 -5.24 -19.74 25.58
CA THR A 334 -5.83 -21.00 26.03
C THR A 334 -7.27 -20.75 26.53
N THR A 335 -7.93 -21.78 27.05
CA THR A 335 -9.21 -21.64 27.76
C THR A 335 -9.11 -20.80 29.04
N LEU A 336 -7.92 -20.74 29.66
CA LEU A 336 -7.64 -19.94 30.86
C LEU A 336 -7.12 -18.54 30.51
N ASN A 337 -7.33 -17.59 31.42
CA ASN A 337 -6.97 -16.18 31.24
C ASN A 337 -5.46 -15.92 31.37
N SER A 338 -5.02 -14.82 30.75
CA SER A 338 -3.64 -14.34 30.73
C SER A 338 -3.29 -13.60 32.02
N ILE A 339 -2.32 -14.07 32.82
CA ILE A 339 -1.87 -13.34 34.02
C ILE A 339 -1.33 -11.94 33.70
N GLU A 340 -0.74 -11.76 32.51
CA GLU A 340 -0.21 -10.48 32.05
C GLU A 340 -1.29 -9.40 31.90
N GLU A 341 -2.58 -9.77 31.82
CA GLU A 341 -3.68 -8.80 31.75
C GLU A 341 -3.91 -8.10 33.10
N ILE A 342 -3.76 -8.84 34.21
CA ILE A 342 -3.86 -8.30 35.57
C ILE A 342 -2.67 -7.37 35.82
N GLN A 343 -1.45 -7.85 35.53
CA GLN A 343 -0.22 -7.08 35.70
C GLN A 343 -0.25 -5.74 34.94
N LEU A 344 -0.76 -5.76 33.70
CA LEU A 344 -0.89 -4.53 32.92
C LEU A 344 -1.99 -3.62 33.48
N ALA A 345 -3.11 -4.17 33.94
CA ALA A 345 -4.19 -3.40 34.54
C ALA A 345 -3.72 -2.68 35.81
N GLU A 346 -3.05 -3.40 36.71
CA GLU A 346 -2.43 -2.86 37.92
C GLU A 346 -1.44 -1.74 37.58
N LYS A 347 -0.56 -1.97 36.60
CA LYS A 347 0.41 -0.96 36.19
C LYS A 347 -0.26 0.31 35.68
N LEU A 348 -1.33 0.18 34.90
CA LEU A 348 -2.07 1.32 34.36
C LEU A 348 -2.84 2.10 35.45
N VAL A 349 -3.39 1.41 36.45
CA VAL A 349 -4.04 2.03 37.62
C VAL A 349 -3.00 2.76 38.47
N GLU A 350 -1.85 2.13 38.77
CA GLU A 350 -0.72 2.74 39.49
C GLU A 350 -0.27 4.05 38.80
N MET A 351 -0.16 4.03 37.47
CA MET A 351 0.25 5.20 36.68
C MET A 351 -0.80 6.33 36.63
N HIS A 352 -2.06 6.02 36.96
CA HIS A 352 -3.21 6.91 36.89
C HIS A 352 -4.06 6.82 38.18
N PRO A 353 -3.60 7.41 39.31
CA PRO A 353 -4.25 7.23 40.62
C PRO A 353 -5.70 7.71 40.71
N TRP A 354 -6.17 8.52 39.75
CA TRP A 354 -7.57 8.93 39.65
C TRP A 354 -8.51 7.82 39.15
N SER A 355 -7.95 6.74 38.60
CA SER A 355 -8.67 5.61 38.00
C SER A 355 -8.59 4.37 38.87
N ASN A 356 -9.46 3.39 38.62
CA ASN A 356 -9.56 2.17 39.42
C ASN A 356 -9.64 0.89 38.59
N MET A 357 -10.08 0.97 37.34
CA MET A 357 -10.38 -0.19 36.51
C MET A 357 -9.88 -0.01 35.08
N VAL A 358 -9.58 -1.15 34.43
CA VAL A 358 -9.05 -1.20 33.07
C VAL A 358 -9.81 -2.22 32.23
N ARG A 359 -9.98 -1.92 30.94
CA ARG A 359 -10.42 -2.87 29.90
C ARG A 359 -9.44 -2.81 28.74
N PHE A 360 -9.16 -3.94 28.10
CA PHE A 360 -8.28 -4.00 26.93
C PHE A 360 -9.05 -4.26 25.64
N THR A 361 -8.54 -3.71 24.54
CA THR A 361 -8.96 -4.04 23.17
C THR A 361 -7.73 -4.19 22.25
N ARG A 362 -7.92 -4.61 21.00
CA ARG A 362 -6.80 -4.77 20.04
C ARG A 362 -6.66 -3.63 19.06
N THR A 363 -7.71 -2.84 18.88
CA THR A 363 -7.69 -1.66 18.02
C THR A 363 -8.25 -0.44 18.73
N GLY A 364 -7.76 0.74 18.33
CA GLY A 364 -8.28 2.01 18.86
C GLY A 364 -9.72 2.26 18.48
N GLY A 365 -10.19 1.65 17.38
CA GLY A 365 -11.59 1.74 17.00
C GLY A 365 -12.52 1.00 17.97
N GLU A 366 -12.17 -0.26 18.28
CA GLU A 366 -12.85 -1.03 19.32
C GLU A 366 -12.83 -0.28 20.65
N ALA A 367 -11.68 0.25 21.05
CA ALA A 367 -11.54 0.96 22.33
C ALA A 367 -12.52 2.14 22.43
N ASN A 368 -12.64 2.90 21.34
CA ASN A 368 -13.57 4.02 21.24
C ASN A 368 -15.03 3.59 21.35
N SER A 369 -15.42 2.49 20.70
CA SER A 369 -16.79 1.97 20.74
C SER A 369 -17.15 1.39 22.12
N VAL A 370 -16.21 0.66 22.74
CA VAL A 370 -16.39 0.11 24.10
C VAL A 370 -16.52 1.25 25.12
N ALA A 371 -15.66 2.27 25.05
CA ALA A 371 -15.71 3.40 25.98
C ALA A 371 -17.04 4.19 25.87
N ILE A 372 -17.53 4.41 24.64
CA ILE A 372 -18.85 5.04 24.43
C ILE A 372 -19.98 4.18 24.99
N ARG A 373 -19.93 2.86 24.81
CA ARG A 373 -20.95 1.95 25.34
C ARG A 373 -21.00 1.98 26.87
N ILE A 374 -19.84 1.88 27.52
CA ILE A 374 -19.73 1.99 28.99
C ILE A 374 -20.28 3.35 29.46
N ALA A 375 -19.89 4.45 28.82
CA ALA A 375 -20.31 5.78 29.23
C ALA A 375 -21.81 6.06 29.01
N ARG A 376 -22.41 5.50 27.95
CA ARG A 376 -23.87 5.54 27.74
C ARG A 376 -24.61 4.74 28.81
N ALA A 377 -24.14 3.54 29.12
CA ALA A 377 -24.71 2.72 30.18
C ALA A 377 -24.61 3.42 31.54
N ALA A 378 -23.47 4.03 31.85
CA ALA A 378 -23.26 4.77 33.10
C ALA A 378 -24.09 6.06 33.21
N SER A 379 -24.29 6.77 32.10
CA SER A 379 -25.07 8.02 32.09
C SER A 379 -26.58 7.82 31.91
N GLY A 380 -27.01 6.65 31.43
CA GLY A 380 -28.40 6.38 31.05
C GLY A 380 -28.90 7.20 29.86
N LYS A 381 -28.00 7.75 29.03
CA LYS A 381 -28.32 8.74 27.99
C LYS A 381 -27.64 8.41 26.66
N ASP A 382 -28.35 8.63 25.55
CA ASP A 382 -27.87 8.25 24.21
C ASP A 382 -26.88 9.24 23.58
N LYS A 383 -27.04 10.54 23.85
CA LYS A 383 -26.37 11.59 23.08
C LYS A 383 -24.97 11.89 23.59
N VAL A 384 -24.06 12.06 22.63
CA VAL A 384 -22.63 12.30 22.87
C VAL A 384 -22.22 13.62 22.23
N ALA A 385 -21.58 14.50 22.99
CA ALA A 385 -20.87 15.65 22.44
C ALA A 385 -19.42 15.24 22.11
N ILE A 386 -18.95 15.52 20.89
CA ILE A 386 -17.65 15.03 20.41
C ILE A 386 -16.73 16.16 19.92
N CYS A 387 -15.42 16.02 20.16
CA CYS A 387 -14.41 16.93 19.62
C CYS A 387 -13.11 16.18 19.27
N GLY A 388 -12.80 16.12 17.98
CA GLY A 388 -11.64 15.40 17.45
C GLY A 388 -12.00 14.15 16.65
N TYR A 389 -11.00 13.32 16.37
CA TYR A 389 -11.18 12.09 15.58
C TYR A 389 -11.15 10.83 16.44
N HIS A 390 -12.21 10.03 16.33
CA HIS A 390 -12.44 8.86 17.20
C HIS A 390 -12.72 7.56 16.42
N GLY A 391 -12.27 7.47 15.17
CA GLY A 391 -12.37 6.28 14.34
C GLY A 391 -13.45 6.37 13.25
N TRP A 392 -14.03 5.23 12.89
CA TRP A 392 -14.91 5.06 11.72
C TRP A 392 -16.27 4.41 12.03
N HIS A 393 -16.57 4.16 13.31
CA HIS A 393 -17.78 3.46 13.74
C HIS A 393 -19.04 4.30 13.54
N ASP A 394 -20.16 3.62 13.41
CA ASP A 394 -21.49 4.19 13.18
C ASP A 394 -21.83 5.33 14.14
N TRP A 395 -21.54 5.19 15.43
CA TRP A 395 -21.86 6.22 16.42
C TRP A 395 -21.15 7.54 16.12
N TYR A 396 -19.88 7.51 15.69
CA TYR A 396 -19.09 8.71 15.39
C TYR A 396 -19.49 9.31 14.04
N LEU A 397 -19.55 8.46 13.00
CA LEU A 397 -19.91 8.89 11.65
C LEU A 397 -21.37 9.35 11.53
N SER A 398 -22.25 8.98 12.47
CA SER A 398 -23.63 9.46 12.53
C SER A 398 -23.75 11.00 12.54
N SER A 399 -22.71 11.68 13.02
CA SER A 399 -22.60 13.15 13.02
C SER A 399 -22.78 13.76 11.64
N ASN A 400 -22.34 13.07 10.57
CA ASN A 400 -22.40 13.56 9.19
C ASN A 400 -23.69 13.20 8.44
N ILE A 401 -24.65 12.48 9.07
CA ILE A 401 -25.92 12.08 8.40
C ILE A 401 -26.77 13.31 8.04
N LYS A 402 -26.91 14.26 8.97
CA LYS A 402 -27.73 15.47 8.75
C LYS A 402 -27.02 16.49 7.86
N ASN A 403 -25.70 16.62 8.05
CA ASN A 403 -24.87 17.54 7.29
C ASN A 403 -23.51 16.87 7.05
N PRO A 404 -23.11 16.64 5.78
CA PRO A 404 -21.87 15.95 5.45
C PRO A 404 -20.60 16.72 5.88
N ASN A 405 -20.75 17.97 6.30
CA ASN A 405 -19.65 18.85 6.70
C ASN A 405 -19.46 18.95 8.22
N ASN A 406 -20.29 18.29 9.04
CA ASN A 406 -20.24 18.41 10.50
C ASN A 406 -18.89 18.00 11.12
N LEU A 407 -18.17 17.07 10.49
CA LEU A 407 -16.84 16.65 10.93
C LEU A 407 -15.68 17.39 10.23
N ASN A 408 -15.95 18.35 9.33
CA ASN A 408 -14.90 19.02 8.53
C ASN A 408 -13.94 19.88 9.35
N SER A 409 -14.31 20.33 10.54
CA SER A 409 -13.42 21.06 11.46
C SER A 409 -12.52 20.12 12.29
N HIS A 410 -12.67 18.80 12.12
CA HIS A 410 -11.83 17.79 12.76
C HIS A 410 -10.79 17.21 11.77
N LEU A 411 -10.28 16.01 12.04
CA LEU A 411 -9.13 15.44 11.31
C LEU A 411 -9.41 15.16 9.83
N MET A 412 -10.64 14.83 9.46
CA MET A 412 -10.98 14.37 8.12
C MET A 412 -12.14 15.18 7.52
N HIS A 413 -11.96 15.65 6.29
CA HIS A 413 -12.98 16.38 5.55
C HIS A 413 -13.82 15.44 4.69
N LYS A 414 -15.11 15.77 4.53
CA LYS A 414 -16.07 15.08 3.64
C LYS A 414 -16.10 13.57 3.85
N VAL A 415 -16.15 13.13 5.10
CA VAL A 415 -16.17 11.70 5.44
C VAL A 415 -17.50 11.09 4.96
N PRO A 416 -17.46 10.06 4.08
CA PRO A 416 -18.67 9.42 3.59
C PRO A 416 -19.32 8.57 4.70
N VAL A 417 -20.66 8.54 4.71
CA VAL A 417 -21.48 7.88 5.75
C VAL A 417 -22.40 6.79 5.19
N SER A 418 -22.16 6.34 3.97
CA SER A 418 -22.92 5.22 3.39
C SER A 418 -22.77 3.97 4.24
N GLY A 419 -23.89 3.31 4.56
CA GLY A 419 -23.94 2.15 5.43
C GLY A 419 -24.27 2.47 6.90
N ILE A 420 -24.23 3.75 7.31
CA ILE A 420 -24.62 4.13 8.68
C ILE A 420 -26.15 4.23 8.80
N PRO A 421 -26.78 3.56 9.79
CA PRO A 421 -28.23 3.64 9.99
C PRO A 421 -28.71 5.08 10.23
N LYS A 422 -29.69 5.52 9.43
CA LYS A 422 -30.27 6.88 9.52
C LYS A 422 -30.86 7.20 10.90
N ILE A 423 -31.28 6.19 11.65
CA ILE A 423 -31.83 6.34 13.01
C ILE A 423 -30.80 6.90 14.00
N LEU A 424 -29.50 6.73 13.74
CA LEU A 424 -28.43 7.28 14.58
C LEU A 424 -28.22 8.79 14.40
N LYS A 425 -28.99 9.45 13.52
CA LYS A 425 -28.91 10.90 13.32
C LYS A 425 -29.02 11.66 14.65
N ASN A 426 -28.18 12.69 14.83
CA ASN A 426 -28.14 13.53 16.04
C ASN A 426 -27.82 12.78 17.36
N THR A 427 -27.27 11.56 17.30
CA THR A 427 -26.79 10.84 18.51
C THR A 427 -25.35 11.21 18.87
N ALA A 428 -24.56 11.67 17.90
CA ALA A 428 -23.27 12.31 18.11
C ALA A 428 -23.29 13.73 17.55
N ILE A 429 -22.86 14.70 18.35
CA ILE A 429 -22.97 16.13 18.06
C ILE A 429 -21.58 16.75 18.20
N PRO A 430 -20.95 17.19 17.10
CA PRO A 430 -19.61 17.75 17.15
C PRO A 430 -19.58 19.18 17.70
N PHE A 431 -18.46 19.53 18.32
CA PHE A 431 -18.10 20.90 18.70
C PHE A 431 -16.60 21.15 18.44
N ASP A 432 -16.26 22.40 18.16
CA ASP A 432 -14.92 22.81 17.80
C ASP A 432 -14.00 22.89 19.02
N TYR A 433 -12.76 22.47 18.82
CA TYR A 433 -11.75 22.53 19.86
C TYR A 433 -11.49 23.99 20.26
N ASN A 434 -11.34 24.26 21.57
CA ASN A 434 -11.32 25.60 22.18
C ASN A 434 -12.64 26.41 22.11
N ASN A 435 -13.74 25.88 21.57
CA ASN A 435 -15.04 26.55 21.55
C ASN A 435 -15.96 26.07 22.68
N PHE A 436 -15.69 26.52 23.91
CA PHE A 436 -16.48 26.12 25.08
C PHE A 436 -17.96 26.54 24.99
N ASN A 437 -18.24 27.73 24.45
CA ASN A 437 -19.61 28.26 24.35
C ASN A 437 -20.48 27.38 23.44
N GLN A 438 -19.91 26.84 22.36
CA GLN A 438 -20.62 25.89 21.50
C GLN A 438 -20.97 24.60 22.25
N LEU A 439 -20.04 24.04 23.02
CA LEU A 439 -20.31 22.87 23.86
C LEU A 439 -21.40 23.17 24.91
N GLU A 440 -21.31 24.30 25.59
CA GLU A 440 -22.29 24.70 26.60
C GLU A 440 -23.70 24.80 25.98
N ASN A 441 -23.80 25.40 24.78
CA ASN A 441 -25.06 25.48 24.04
C ASN A 441 -25.59 24.11 23.62
N ILE A 442 -24.72 23.17 23.23
CA ILE A 442 -25.10 21.78 22.91
C ILE A 442 -25.68 21.09 24.16
N VAL A 443 -25.01 21.23 25.31
CA VAL A 443 -25.44 20.63 26.58
C VAL A 443 -26.74 21.26 27.10
N LYS A 444 -26.98 22.55 26.85
CA LYS A 444 -28.25 23.22 27.16
C LYS A 444 -29.41 22.71 26.29
N LYS A 445 -29.17 22.46 24.99
CA LYS A 445 -30.21 22.08 24.01
C LYS A 445 -30.50 20.58 23.94
N HIS A 446 -29.61 19.75 24.46
CA HIS A 446 -29.67 18.30 24.28
C HIS A 446 -29.39 17.58 25.59
N ASN A 447 -30.06 16.43 25.80
CA ASN A 447 -29.79 15.54 26.92
C ASN A 447 -28.48 14.75 26.69
N ILE A 448 -27.34 15.43 26.82
CA ILE A 448 -26.00 14.85 26.66
C ILE A 448 -25.67 13.97 27.87
N GLY A 449 -25.23 12.73 27.61
CA GLY A 449 -24.71 11.81 28.63
C GLY A 449 -23.20 11.69 28.65
N VAL A 450 -22.56 11.97 27.53
CA VAL A 450 -21.13 11.77 27.34
C VAL A 450 -20.52 12.97 26.62
N ILE A 451 -19.40 13.46 27.13
CA ILE A 451 -18.49 14.35 26.39
C ILE A 451 -17.25 13.51 26.06
N LYS A 452 -16.92 13.41 24.78
CA LYS A 452 -15.73 12.70 24.32
C LYS A 452 -14.84 13.61 23.49
N MET A 453 -13.57 13.72 23.87
CA MET A 453 -12.65 14.57 23.13
C MET A 453 -11.21 14.07 23.15
N GLU A 454 -10.43 14.47 22.16
CA GLU A 454 -8.97 14.42 22.27
C GLU A 454 -8.48 15.53 23.20
N VAL A 455 -7.53 15.25 24.10
CA VAL A 455 -7.03 16.26 25.05
C VAL A 455 -6.32 17.39 24.31
N ARG A 456 -5.55 17.05 23.28
CA ARG A 456 -4.90 17.96 22.34
C ARG A 456 -4.40 17.17 21.13
N ARG A 457 -4.58 17.73 19.95
CA ARG A 457 -3.96 17.24 18.71
C ARG A 457 -3.00 18.28 18.12
N ASP A 458 -3.55 19.43 17.71
CA ASP A 458 -2.81 20.46 16.97
C ASP A 458 -2.49 21.68 17.82
N VAL A 459 -3.53 22.28 18.40
CA VAL A 459 -3.46 23.54 19.14
C VAL A 459 -3.56 23.31 20.65
N GLU A 460 -2.85 24.12 21.43
CA GLU A 460 -2.96 24.12 22.90
C GLU A 460 -4.40 24.47 23.35
N PRO A 461 -4.88 23.90 24.46
CA PRO A 461 -6.10 24.38 25.10
C PRO A 461 -5.89 25.81 25.61
N LYS A 462 -6.82 26.71 25.28
CA LYS A 462 -6.80 28.14 25.67
C LYS A 462 -7.87 28.42 26.72
N ASN A 463 -7.79 29.56 27.40
CA ASN A 463 -8.88 30.09 28.24
C ASN A 463 -9.46 29.07 29.25
N ASN A 464 -8.60 28.24 29.85
CA ASN A 464 -8.96 27.14 30.75
C ASN A 464 -9.97 26.12 30.16
N PHE A 465 -9.96 25.92 28.83
CA PHE A 465 -10.90 25.08 28.09
C PHE A 465 -11.15 23.71 28.75
N LEU A 466 -10.10 22.92 29.01
CA LEU A 466 -10.23 21.58 29.61
C LEU A 466 -10.82 21.63 31.02
N LYS A 467 -10.45 22.63 31.84
CA LYS A 467 -11.00 22.80 33.20
C LYS A 467 -12.48 23.15 33.14
N LYS A 468 -12.89 24.02 32.20
CA LYS A 468 -14.31 24.37 31.98
C LYS A 468 -15.13 23.15 31.56
N ILE A 469 -14.61 22.32 30.65
CA ILE A 469 -15.26 21.06 30.25
C ILE A 469 -15.42 20.12 31.43
N ARG A 470 -14.38 19.92 32.23
CA ARG A 470 -14.45 19.05 33.42
C ARG A 470 -15.48 19.56 34.43
N LYS A 471 -15.50 20.87 34.68
CA LYS A 471 -16.48 21.52 35.56
C LYS A 471 -17.91 21.29 35.05
N LEU A 472 -18.17 21.58 33.78
CA LEU A 472 -19.47 21.36 33.14
C LEU A 472 -19.91 19.89 33.26
N ALA A 473 -18.99 18.96 33.01
CA ALA A 473 -19.27 17.53 33.10
C ALA A 473 -19.68 17.12 34.53
N ASN A 474 -19.02 17.65 35.55
CA ASN A 474 -19.38 17.38 36.96
C ASN A 474 -20.76 17.96 37.29
N GLU A 475 -21.00 19.25 36.98
CA GLU A 475 -22.26 19.95 37.28
C GLU A 475 -23.47 19.31 36.62
N LYS A 476 -23.29 18.75 35.40
CA LYS A 476 -24.36 18.14 34.61
C LYS A 476 -24.40 16.61 34.71
N LYS A 477 -23.55 16.01 35.55
CA LYS A 477 -23.42 14.55 35.69
C LYS A 477 -23.23 13.86 34.33
N ILE A 478 -22.30 14.39 33.53
CA ILE A 478 -21.94 13.89 32.20
C ILE A 478 -20.62 13.12 32.33
N VAL A 479 -20.53 11.94 31.71
CA VAL A 479 -19.30 11.15 31.67
C VAL A 479 -18.30 11.81 30.70
N LEU A 480 -17.13 12.19 31.20
CA LEU A 480 -16.06 12.75 30.38
C LEU A 480 -15.07 11.67 29.94
N ILE A 481 -14.88 11.54 28.63
CA ILE A 481 -13.91 10.62 28.02
C ILE A 481 -12.82 11.41 27.32
N PHE A 482 -11.56 11.14 27.69
CA PHE A 482 -10.41 11.58 26.92
C PHE A 482 -9.89 10.47 26.01
N ASP A 483 -9.93 10.71 24.70
CA ASP A 483 -9.25 9.87 23.72
C ASP A 483 -7.78 10.30 23.62
N GLU A 484 -6.90 9.52 24.24
CA GLU A 484 -5.45 9.73 24.23
C GLU A 484 -4.74 8.63 23.43
N CYS A 485 -5.44 7.99 22.47
CA CYS A 485 -4.83 6.98 21.60
C CYS A 485 -3.62 7.52 20.83
N THR A 486 -3.63 8.82 20.49
CA THR A 486 -2.52 9.47 19.77
C THR A 486 -1.57 10.19 20.70
N SER A 487 -2.08 10.94 21.68
CA SER A 487 -1.29 11.80 22.57
C SER A 487 -0.60 11.04 23.71
N GLY A 488 -1.14 9.90 24.13
CA GLY A 488 -0.60 9.07 25.18
C GLY A 488 0.87 8.72 24.98
N PHE A 489 1.62 8.80 26.08
CA PHE A 489 3.05 8.46 26.22
C PHE A 489 4.01 9.36 25.42
N ARG A 490 3.54 10.49 24.88
CA ARG A 490 4.38 11.38 24.05
C ARG A 490 5.05 12.52 24.81
N GLN A 491 4.30 13.22 25.65
CA GLN A 491 4.80 14.34 26.46
C GLN A 491 4.87 14.03 27.96
N THR A 492 4.19 12.96 28.39
CA THR A 492 4.18 12.48 29.77
C THR A 492 4.34 10.96 29.80
N TYR A 493 4.65 10.42 30.98
CA TYR A 493 4.46 8.99 31.24
C TYR A 493 3.01 8.73 31.65
N GLY A 494 2.17 8.41 30.66
CA GLY A 494 0.71 8.39 30.74
C GLY A 494 0.10 9.29 29.66
N GLY A 495 -0.98 10.01 29.96
CA GLY A 495 -1.62 10.94 29.03
C GLY A 495 -1.35 12.43 29.29
N LEU A 496 -1.76 13.29 28.37
CA LEU A 496 -1.75 14.74 28.50
C LEU A 496 -2.72 15.24 29.58
N HIS A 497 -3.72 14.46 29.96
CA HIS A 497 -4.57 14.75 31.12
C HIS A 497 -3.73 14.99 32.39
N LYS A 498 -2.59 14.29 32.56
CA LYS A 498 -1.60 14.52 33.64
C LYS A 498 -0.88 15.85 33.48
N TYR A 499 -0.52 16.21 32.24
CA TYR A 499 0.16 17.48 31.94
C TYR A 499 -0.70 18.68 32.29
N TYR A 500 -1.98 18.66 31.87
CA TYR A 500 -2.91 19.75 32.15
C TYR A 500 -3.59 19.66 33.52
N LYS A 501 -3.35 18.57 34.27
CA LYS A 501 -3.98 18.28 35.57
C LYS A 501 -5.51 18.34 35.52
N VAL A 502 -6.09 17.77 34.45
CA VAL A 502 -7.55 17.64 34.27
C VAL A 502 -7.85 16.17 34.04
N TYR A 503 -8.56 15.54 34.95
CA TYR A 503 -8.77 14.09 34.92
C TYR A 503 -10.17 13.74 34.37
N PRO A 504 -10.25 12.85 33.36
CA PRO A 504 -11.52 12.39 32.82
C PRO A 504 -12.16 11.35 33.75
N ASP A 505 -13.32 10.83 33.37
CA ASP A 505 -13.89 9.64 33.99
C ASP A 505 -13.41 8.36 33.28
N ILE A 506 -13.10 8.47 31.98
CA ILE A 506 -12.44 7.43 31.18
C ILE A 506 -11.31 8.06 30.33
N ALA A 507 -10.16 7.41 30.25
CA ALA A 507 -9.09 7.70 29.32
C ALA A 507 -8.82 6.48 28.42
N ILE A 508 -8.49 6.72 27.15
CA ILE A 508 -8.15 5.67 26.19
C ILE A 508 -6.69 5.79 25.77
N PHE A 509 -5.96 4.69 25.80
CA PHE A 509 -4.58 4.57 25.33
C PHE A 509 -4.45 3.50 24.25
N GLY A 510 -3.43 3.64 23.41
CA GLY A 510 -3.14 2.72 22.32
C GLY A 510 -1.82 3.08 21.66
N LYS A 511 -1.67 2.74 20.38
CA LYS A 511 -0.51 3.10 19.53
C LYS A 511 0.83 2.88 20.24
N ALA A 512 1.35 3.92 20.88
CA ALA A 512 2.61 3.91 21.61
C ALA A 512 2.64 2.82 22.70
N LEU A 513 1.50 2.51 23.33
CA LEU A 513 1.37 1.49 24.38
C LEU A 513 1.95 0.13 23.97
N GLY A 514 1.70 -0.30 22.73
CA GLY A 514 2.15 -1.61 22.24
C GLY A 514 3.47 -1.59 21.47
N ASN A 515 4.03 -0.42 21.18
CA ASN A 515 5.22 -0.26 20.34
C ASN A 515 5.26 -1.15 19.08
N GLY A 516 4.15 -1.26 18.35
CA GLY A 516 3.98 -2.11 17.17
C GLY A 516 3.15 -3.38 17.38
N TYR A 517 2.82 -3.74 18.62
CA TYR A 517 1.90 -4.83 18.96
C TYR A 517 0.47 -4.32 19.17
N ALA A 518 -0.52 -5.16 18.88
CA ALA A 518 -1.94 -4.82 18.96
C ALA A 518 -2.42 -4.79 20.42
N ILE A 519 -2.57 -3.59 20.97
CA ILE A 519 -3.08 -3.38 22.33
C ILE A 519 -3.56 -1.94 22.50
N ASN A 520 -4.71 -1.83 23.13
CA ASN A 520 -5.33 -0.60 23.57
C ASN A 520 -5.86 -0.80 24.99
N ALA A 521 -5.90 0.27 25.76
CA ALA A 521 -6.41 0.25 27.13
C ALA A 521 -7.47 1.34 27.31
N ILE A 522 -8.53 1.00 28.03
CA ILE A 522 -9.57 1.91 28.51
C ILE A 522 -9.41 1.92 30.02
N VAL A 523 -9.03 3.06 30.58
CA VAL A 523 -8.72 3.22 32.00
C VAL A 523 -9.73 4.21 32.57
N GLY A 524 -10.38 3.89 33.69
CA GLY A 524 -11.45 4.74 34.19
C GLY A 524 -11.77 4.54 35.66
N LYS A 525 -12.65 5.41 36.16
CA LYS A 525 -13.17 5.33 37.54
C LYS A 525 -14.09 4.13 37.71
N ARG A 526 -14.06 3.52 38.89
CA ARG A 526 -14.86 2.33 39.21
C ARG A 526 -16.34 2.56 38.94
N GLU A 527 -16.89 3.67 39.43
CA GLU A 527 -18.31 4.00 39.33
C GLU A 527 -18.82 4.18 37.89
N VAL A 528 -17.92 4.35 36.91
CA VAL A 528 -18.28 4.39 35.49
C VAL A 528 -17.97 3.05 34.81
N MET A 529 -16.83 2.44 35.12
CA MET A 529 -16.37 1.22 34.45
C MET A 529 -17.20 -0.03 34.81
N GLU A 530 -17.79 -0.10 36.01
CA GLU A 530 -18.62 -1.23 36.43
C GLU A 530 -19.93 -1.39 35.62
N TYR A 531 -20.37 -0.33 34.92
CA TYR A 531 -21.46 -0.42 33.93
C TYR A 531 -21.09 -1.29 32.71
N CYS A 532 -19.85 -1.74 32.58
CA CYS A 532 -19.50 -2.83 31.69
C CYS A 532 -20.26 -4.13 32.02
N ASN A 533 -20.66 -4.35 33.28
CA ASN A 533 -21.41 -5.54 33.70
C ASN A 533 -22.91 -5.47 33.31
N SER A 534 -23.45 -4.27 33.06
CA SER A 534 -24.82 -4.09 32.58
C SER A 534 -24.93 -4.04 31.05
N SER A 535 -23.82 -4.26 30.33
CA SER A 535 -23.78 -4.23 28.87
C SER A 535 -22.92 -5.35 28.28
N PHE A 536 -23.37 -6.01 27.22
CA PHE A 536 -22.56 -7.06 26.59
C PHE A 536 -21.34 -6.48 25.86
N ILE A 537 -20.14 -6.76 26.40
CA ILE A 537 -18.85 -6.27 25.91
C ILE A 537 -17.83 -7.42 26.03
N SER A 538 -17.59 -8.15 24.95
CA SER A 538 -16.68 -9.29 24.93
C SER A 538 -15.99 -9.46 23.59
N SER A 539 -14.79 -10.06 23.59
CA SER A 539 -14.07 -10.49 22.39
C SER A 539 -13.03 -11.55 22.76
N THR A 540 -12.92 -12.58 21.93
CA THR A 540 -11.98 -13.70 22.12
C THR A 540 -10.54 -13.23 22.22
N PHE A 541 -10.10 -12.34 21.34
CA PHE A 541 -8.69 -11.93 21.28
C PHE A 541 -8.28 -10.94 22.36
N TRP A 542 -9.16 -10.53 23.28
CA TRP A 542 -8.75 -9.65 24.38
C TRP A 542 -7.99 -10.38 25.50
N THR A 543 -8.07 -11.71 25.55
CA THR A 543 -7.41 -12.55 26.57
C THR A 543 -6.08 -13.18 26.11
N GLU A 544 -5.63 -12.87 24.88
CA GLU A 544 -4.31 -13.31 24.41
C GLU A 544 -3.17 -12.57 25.14
N ARG A 545 -2.03 -13.25 25.29
CA ARG A 545 -0.90 -12.81 26.15
C ARG A 545 0.09 -11.85 25.50
N VAL A 546 0.20 -11.82 24.16
CA VAL A 546 1.21 -11.04 23.41
C VAL A 546 1.00 -9.53 23.60
N GLY A 547 -0.22 -9.03 23.44
CA GLY A 547 -0.53 -7.61 23.59
C GLY A 547 -0.16 -7.08 24.98
N PRO A 548 -0.66 -7.69 26.08
CA PRO A 548 -0.30 -7.29 27.43
C PRO A 548 1.19 -7.41 27.74
N THR A 549 1.85 -8.52 27.34
CA THR A 549 3.30 -8.70 27.49
C THR A 549 4.08 -7.56 26.82
N ALA A 550 3.74 -7.24 25.57
CA ALA A 550 4.41 -6.19 24.82
C ALA A 550 4.22 -4.82 25.47
N ALA A 551 3.01 -4.54 25.98
CA ALA A 551 2.71 -3.28 26.65
C ALA A 551 3.49 -3.12 27.97
N LEU A 552 3.55 -4.17 28.80
CA LEU A 552 4.33 -4.16 30.04
C LEU A 552 5.80 -3.84 29.79
N GLU A 553 6.43 -4.56 28.87
CA GLU A 553 7.84 -4.33 28.53
C GLU A 553 8.04 -2.96 27.86
N THR A 554 7.08 -2.51 27.06
CA THR A 554 7.11 -1.16 26.47
C THR A 554 7.10 -0.09 27.56
N LEU A 555 6.17 -0.17 28.52
CA LEU A 555 6.05 0.79 29.61
C LEU A 555 7.32 0.82 30.47
N GLU A 556 7.90 -0.35 30.75
CA GLU A 556 9.15 -0.47 31.50
C GLU A 556 10.32 0.26 30.80
N ILE A 557 10.50 0.03 29.50
CA ILE A 557 11.54 0.71 28.72
C ILE A 557 11.26 2.21 28.63
N MET A 558 10.01 2.62 28.40
CA MET A 558 9.63 4.04 28.38
C MET A 558 9.98 4.71 29.72
N HIS A 559 9.69 4.04 30.84
CA HIS A 559 9.97 4.54 32.17
C HIS A 559 11.47 4.67 32.44
N LYS A 560 12.26 3.65 32.10
CA LYS A 560 13.74 3.66 32.24
C LYS A 560 14.39 4.74 31.38
N THR A 561 14.00 4.82 30.12
CA THR A 561 14.59 5.76 29.14
C THR A 561 14.05 7.19 29.25
N LYS A 562 12.95 7.39 30.00
CA LYS A 562 12.18 8.64 29.99
C LYS A 562 11.83 9.07 28.56
N SER A 563 11.36 8.11 27.75
CA SER A 563 11.17 8.24 26.30
C SER A 563 10.42 9.51 25.88
N TRP A 564 9.35 9.88 26.60
CA TRP A 564 8.53 11.07 26.35
C TRP A 564 9.33 12.38 26.40
N LYS A 565 10.34 12.47 27.28
CA LYS A 565 11.22 13.65 27.36
C LYS A 565 12.11 13.74 26.11
N ILE A 566 12.66 12.60 25.69
CA ILE A 566 13.55 12.51 24.52
C ILE A 566 12.81 12.93 23.25
N ILE A 567 11.66 12.31 22.98
CA ILE A 567 10.91 12.58 21.74
C ILE A 567 10.27 13.98 21.73
N THR A 568 9.87 14.50 22.89
CA THR A 568 9.39 15.90 23.00
C THR A 568 10.52 16.89 22.69
N LYS A 569 11.72 16.67 23.26
CA LYS A 569 12.89 17.54 22.99
C LYS A 569 13.32 17.47 21.53
N LEU A 570 13.37 16.27 20.94
CA LEU A 570 13.67 16.07 19.52
C LEU A 570 12.65 16.81 18.64
N GLY A 571 11.37 16.63 18.96
CA GLY A 571 10.25 17.29 18.31
C GLY A 571 10.34 18.82 18.26
N LYS A 572 10.62 19.45 19.41
CA LYS A 572 10.84 20.90 19.49
C LYS A 572 11.99 21.35 18.58
N LYS A 573 13.12 20.64 18.64
CA LYS A 573 14.29 20.91 17.78
C LYS A 573 13.95 20.78 16.30
N ILE A 574 13.10 19.82 15.91
CA ILE A 574 12.62 19.68 14.52
C ILE A 574 11.82 20.91 14.10
N LYS A 575 10.84 21.34 14.92
CA LYS A 575 10.03 22.54 14.65
C LYS A 575 10.89 23.80 14.50
N GLU A 576 11.85 24.00 15.40
CA GLU A 576 12.82 25.10 15.34
C GLU A 576 13.64 25.07 14.05
N LYS A 577 14.13 23.90 13.65
CA LYS A 577 14.92 23.73 12.42
C LYS A 577 14.09 23.98 11.17
N TRP A 578 12.85 23.48 11.09
CA TRP A 578 11.94 23.80 9.99
C TRP A 578 11.65 25.30 9.91
N SER A 579 11.38 25.96 11.04
CA SER A 579 11.17 27.40 11.07
C SER A 579 12.40 28.18 10.56
N LYS A 580 13.61 27.76 10.94
CA LYS A 580 14.85 28.37 10.47
C LYS A 580 15.06 28.17 8.97
N ILE A 581 14.89 26.94 8.47
CA ILE A 581 15.02 26.62 7.04
C ILE A 581 14.00 27.43 6.23
N SER A 582 12.75 27.50 6.69
CA SER A 582 11.70 28.28 6.04
C SER A 582 12.06 29.76 5.94
N LYS A 583 12.48 30.37 7.05
CA LYS A 583 12.89 31.78 7.10
C LYS A 583 14.09 32.06 6.20
N ASN A 584 15.11 31.20 6.22
CA ASN A 584 16.31 31.36 5.40
C ASN A 584 16.04 31.29 3.89
N ASN A 585 14.99 30.58 3.48
CA ASN A 585 14.61 30.43 2.08
C ASN A 585 13.44 31.33 1.67
N GLY A 586 12.97 32.23 2.53
CA GLY A 586 11.86 33.15 2.23
C GLY A 586 10.52 32.45 2.00
N LEU A 587 10.32 31.25 2.57
CA LEU A 587 9.07 30.50 2.45
C LEU A 587 8.22 30.64 3.70
N GLU A 588 6.90 30.73 3.52
CA GLU A 588 5.96 30.68 4.63
C GLU A 588 5.41 29.26 4.86
N ILE A 589 5.65 28.73 6.06
CA ILE A 589 5.06 27.48 6.52
C ILE A 589 4.24 27.68 7.79
N GLU A 590 3.25 26.83 7.99
CA GLU A 590 2.50 26.69 9.23
C GLU A 590 2.89 25.38 9.91
N ILE A 591 3.42 25.44 11.14
CA ILE A 591 3.83 24.28 11.93
C ILE A 591 2.75 23.95 12.96
N LYS A 592 2.30 22.68 12.98
CA LYS A 592 1.21 22.17 13.84
C LYS A 592 1.64 20.95 14.67
N ASN A 593 0.66 20.39 15.38
CA ASN A 593 0.71 19.15 16.16
C ASN A 593 1.50 19.23 17.47
N LEU A 594 1.39 18.17 18.29
CA LEU A 594 2.26 17.94 19.43
C LEU A 594 3.72 17.90 19.01
N ASP A 595 4.61 18.29 19.92
CA ASP A 595 6.05 18.33 19.64
C ASP A 595 6.59 16.99 19.15
N ALA A 596 6.15 15.86 19.72
CA ALA A 596 6.62 14.53 19.32
C ALA A 596 6.06 14.02 17.98
N ILE A 597 5.16 14.77 17.31
CA ILE A 597 4.57 14.42 16.01
C ILE A 597 4.47 15.66 15.10
N PRO A 598 5.58 16.43 14.92
CA PRO A 598 5.50 17.73 14.29
C PRO A 598 5.11 17.59 12.81
N LEU A 599 4.31 18.53 12.32
CA LEU A 599 3.87 18.63 10.94
C LEU A 599 4.01 20.07 10.47
N PHE A 600 4.39 20.28 9.22
CA PHE A 600 4.31 21.59 8.57
C PHE A 600 3.47 21.55 7.30
N ASN A 601 2.85 22.66 6.93
CA ASN A 601 2.25 22.88 5.62
C ASN A 601 2.81 24.17 5.03
N PHE A 602 3.03 24.21 3.72
CA PHE A 602 3.30 25.46 3.03
C PHE A 602 2.02 26.30 2.97
N LYS A 603 2.13 27.60 3.21
CA LYS A 603 1.05 28.55 2.93
C LYS A 603 1.04 28.90 1.43
N SER A 604 0.77 27.90 0.61
CA SER A 604 0.73 28.02 -0.85
C SER A 604 -0.37 27.14 -1.43
N LYS A 605 -0.94 27.57 -2.57
CA LYS A 605 -1.86 26.75 -3.38
C LYS A 605 -1.19 25.45 -3.87
N ASN A 606 0.14 25.44 -3.96
CA ASN A 606 0.95 24.30 -4.41
C ASN A 606 1.42 23.37 -3.27
N ASN A 607 0.91 23.53 -2.04
CA ASN A 607 1.34 22.75 -0.86
C ASN A 607 1.47 21.23 -1.11
N ILE A 608 0.50 20.63 -1.81
CA ILE A 608 0.53 19.19 -2.10
C ILE A 608 1.65 18.85 -3.07
N ALA A 609 1.86 19.65 -4.12
CA ALA A 609 2.93 19.44 -5.09
C ALA A 609 4.32 19.56 -4.42
N TYR A 610 4.52 20.54 -3.52
CA TYR A 610 5.76 20.65 -2.76
C TYR A 610 5.98 19.49 -1.80
N LYS A 611 4.93 19.00 -1.14
CA LYS A 611 5.01 17.77 -0.33
C LYS A 611 5.45 16.59 -1.20
N ASN A 612 4.90 16.43 -2.40
CA ASN A 612 5.29 15.34 -3.31
C ASN A 612 6.73 15.51 -3.81
N TYR A 613 7.15 16.73 -4.15
CA TYR A 613 8.52 17.05 -4.56
C TYR A 613 9.53 16.70 -3.45
N ILE A 614 9.26 17.12 -2.21
CA ILE A 614 10.09 16.74 -1.05
C ILE A 614 10.15 15.22 -0.91
N SER A 615 9.01 14.53 -0.97
CA SER A 615 8.95 13.08 -0.82
C SER A 615 9.74 12.35 -1.91
N GLN A 616 9.65 12.82 -3.16
CA GLN A 616 10.39 12.28 -4.30
C GLN A 616 11.90 12.43 -4.12
N GLU A 617 12.37 13.63 -3.82
CA GLU A 617 13.81 13.90 -3.70
C GLU A 617 14.42 13.25 -2.45
N MET A 618 13.66 13.19 -1.35
CA MET A 618 14.06 12.46 -0.14
C MET A 618 14.19 10.95 -0.40
N LEU A 619 13.26 10.35 -1.15
CA LEU A 619 13.33 8.93 -1.51
C LEU A 619 14.58 8.60 -2.33
N LYS A 620 15.01 9.47 -3.25
CA LYS A 620 16.27 9.32 -4.01
C LYS A 620 17.50 9.29 -3.11
N LYS A 621 17.40 9.83 -1.90
CA LYS A 621 18.46 9.85 -0.87
C LYS A 621 18.23 8.82 0.24
N ASN A 622 17.35 7.84 0.02
CA ASN A 622 16.99 6.79 0.99
C ASN A 622 16.29 7.30 2.26
N PHE A 623 15.56 8.41 2.18
CA PHE A 623 14.69 8.90 3.25
C PHE A 623 13.22 8.62 2.92
N LEU A 624 12.53 7.91 3.83
CA LEU A 624 11.08 7.85 3.82
C LEU A 624 10.58 9.06 4.61
N ALA A 625 10.32 10.17 3.91
CA ALA A 625 9.98 11.46 4.51
C ALA A 625 8.91 12.21 3.71
N SER A 626 8.15 13.05 4.41
CA SER A 626 7.23 14.02 3.79
C SER A 626 7.23 15.30 4.65
N ASN A 627 6.07 15.89 4.92
CA ASN A 627 5.90 17.12 5.70
C ASN A 627 5.60 16.90 7.20
N VAL A 628 5.90 15.70 7.71
CA VAL A 628 5.49 15.26 9.06
C VAL A 628 6.40 14.15 9.53
N ILE A 629 6.80 14.25 10.81
CA ILE A 629 7.69 13.30 11.48
C ILE A 629 6.97 12.79 12.72
N TYR A 630 6.98 11.49 12.96
CA TYR A 630 6.62 10.90 14.24
C TYR A 630 7.90 10.55 14.97
N CYS A 631 8.24 11.30 16.01
CA CYS A 631 9.51 11.16 16.71
C CYS A 631 9.60 9.80 17.40
N SER A 632 10.78 9.17 17.26
CA SER A 632 11.15 7.94 17.94
C SER A 632 12.45 8.16 18.71
N VAL A 633 12.61 7.47 19.85
CA VAL A 633 13.90 7.45 20.56
C VAL A 633 15.02 6.84 19.72
N ALA A 634 14.66 6.06 18.69
CA ALA A 634 15.61 5.41 17.81
C ALA A 634 16.17 6.37 16.72
N HIS A 635 15.56 7.54 16.50
CA HIS A 635 16.02 8.47 15.46
C HIS A 635 17.46 8.93 15.70
N ASP A 636 18.30 8.70 14.70
CA ASP A 636 19.73 8.98 14.78
C ASP A 636 20.05 10.46 14.51
N LYS A 637 21.00 11.02 15.27
CA LYS A 637 21.38 12.44 15.18
C LYS A 637 22.05 12.79 13.85
N LYS A 638 22.87 11.89 13.29
CA LYS A 638 23.56 12.11 12.02
C LYS A 638 22.56 12.08 10.87
N VAL A 639 21.70 11.06 10.82
CA VAL A 639 20.62 10.96 9.83
C VAL A 639 19.69 12.17 9.88
N MET A 640 19.37 12.68 11.08
CA MET A 640 18.58 13.91 11.22
C MET A 640 19.30 15.15 10.67
N LYS A 641 20.63 15.25 10.84
CA LYS A 641 21.41 16.34 10.25
C LYS A 641 21.34 16.29 8.72
N ASP A 642 21.63 15.12 8.15
CA ASP A 642 21.59 14.91 6.69
C ASP A 642 20.20 15.22 6.11
N TYR A 643 19.13 14.83 6.81
CA TYR A 643 17.76 15.21 6.45
C TYR A 643 17.55 16.72 6.39
N PHE A 644 18.03 17.49 7.38
CA PHE A 644 17.85 18.95 7.38
C PHE A 644 18.67 19.64 6.30
N ASP A 645 19.88 19.15 6.03
CA ASP A 645 20.74 19.70 4.98
C ASP A 645 20.07 19.51 3.61
N ILE A 646 19.59 18.29 3.31
CA ILE A 646 18.82 18.02 2.08
C ILE A 646 17.53 18.85 2.03
N LEU A 647 16.78 18.93 3.14
CA LEU A 647 15.53 19.69 3.19
C LEU A 647 15.76 21.17 2.91
N ASN A 648 16.87 21.74 3.38
CA ASN A 648 17.23 23.13 3.12
C ASN A 648 17.42 23.39 1.62
N ASP A 649 18.13 22.52 0.91
CA ASP A 649 18.32 22.63 -0.53
C ASP A 649 16.99 22.50 -1.29
N LEU A 650 16.11 21.61 -0.84
CA LEU A 650 14.77 21.47 -1.42
C LEU A 650 13.91 22.71 -1.18
N PHE A 651 13.99 23.32 0.00
CA PHE A 651 13.30 24.59 0.30
C PHE A 651 13.84 25.74 -0.57
N PHE A 652 15.15 25.76 -0.83
CA PHE A 652 15.75 26.72 -1.76
C PHE A 652 15.21 26.55 -3.19
N ASN A 653 15.05 25.30 -3.66
CA ASN A 653 14.44 25.06 -4.98
C ASN A 653 12.96 25.45 -5.00
N ILE A 654 12.20 25.14 -3.94
CA ILE A 654 10.79 25.51 -3.82
C ILE A 654 10.62 27.04 -3.80
N SER A 655 11.52 27.79 -3.17
CA SER A 655 11.44 29.25 -3.17
C SER A 655 11.64 29.84 -4.57
N LYS A 656 12.49 29.25 -5.40
CA LYS A 656 12.58 29.59 -6.83
C LYS A 656 11.27 29.29 -7.57
N PHE A 657 10.64 28.14 -7.31
CA PHE A 657 9.36 27.80 -7.93
C PHE A 657 8.26 28.82 -7.59
N GLU A 658 8.18 29.28 -6.34
CA GLU A 658 7.25 30.33 -5.92
C GLU A 658 7.59 31.68 -6.56
N ASN A 659 8.84 32.14 -6.47
CA ASN A 659 9.26 33.47 -6.92
C ASN A 659 9.17 33.61 -8.45
N ASP A 660 9.61 32.59 -9.18
CA ASP A 660 9.64 32.58 -10.65
C ASP A 660 8.32 32.06 -11.25
N LYS A 661 7.32 31.77 -10.40
CA LYS A 661 5.99 31.23 -10.79
C LYS A 661 6.09 29.96 -11.65
N ILE A 662 7.07 29.11 -11.38
CA ILE A 662 7.28 27.85 -12.11
C ILE A 662 6.32 26.79 -11.56
N ASP A 663 5.58 26.09 -12.43
CA ASP A 663 4.71 25.00 -11.99
C ASP A 663 5.56 23.83 -11.43
N PRO A 664 5.47 23.50 -10.12
CA PRO A 664 6.24 22.41 -9.53
C PRO A 664 5.93 21.05 -10.15
N LYS A 665 4.79 20.89 -10.84
CA LYS A 665 4.44 19.65 -11.56
C LYS A 665 5.48 19.29 -12.62
N ASN A 666 6.17 20.27 -13.19
CA ASN A 666 7.21 20.04 -14.20
C ASN A 666 8.43 19.29 -13.62
N PHE A 667 8.57 19.25 -12.29
CA PHE A 667 9.66 18.55 -11.59
C PHE A 667 9.21 17.27 -10.89
N LEU A 668 7.93 16.90 -11.01
CA LEU A 668 7.40 15.65 -10.48
C LEU A 668 7.50 14.56 -11.55
N GLU A 669 8.09 13.43 -11.20
CA GLU A 669 8.17 12.26 -12.08
C GLU A 669 6.83 11.52 -12.19
N ASN A 670 5.85 11.83 -11.31
CA ASN A 670 4.62 11.06 -11.10
C ASN A 670 3.44 11.98 -10.75
N PRO A 671 2.20 11.46 -10.86
CA PRO A 671 1.01 12.23 -10.50
C PRO A 671 1.04 12.74 -9.06
N ILE A 672 0.46 13.93 -8.86
CA ILE A 672 0.26 14.51 -7.53
C ILE A 672 -0.60 13.57 -6.67
N SER A 673 -0.25 13.45 -5.38
CA SER A 673 -1.02 12.67 -4.43
C SER A 673 -2.43 13.24 -4.24
N ILE A 674 -3.43 12.37 -4.13
CA ILE A 674 -4.80 12.79 -3.83
C ILE A 674 -4.88 13.30 -2.39
N SER A 675 -5.53 14.44 -2.17
CA SER A 675 -5.91 14.90 -0.83
C SER A 675 -7.29 14.37 -0.47
N GLY A 676 -7.43 13.76 0.72
CA GLY A 676 -8.73 13.34 1.26
C GLY A 676 -9.10 11.88 1.02
N LEU A 677 -10.31 11.52 1.45
CA LEU A 677 -10.87 10.17 1.36
C LEU A 677 -11.20 9.83 -0.09
N ARG A 678 -11.10 8.54 -0.45
CA ARG A 678 -11.32 8.08 -1.83
C ARG A 678 -12.76 8.37 -2.26
N GLU A 679 -12.91 9.07 -3.37
CA GLU A 679 -14.18 9.13 -4.09
C GLU A 679 -14.36 7.85 -4.91
N ARG A 680 -15.58 7.28 -4.90
CA ARG A 680 -15.93 6.16 -5.76
C ARG A 680 -15.90 6.66 -7.20
N LYS A 681 -14.91 6.24 -7.98
CA LYS A 681 -14.98 6.33 -9.44
C LYS A 681 -15.90 5.20 -9.88
N TYR A 682 -17.15 5.52 -10.18
CA TYR A 682 -18.05 4.63 -10.91
C TYR A 682 -17.94 4.91 -12.40
#